data_AF-A0A314ZP93-F1
#
_entry.id   AF-A0A314ZP93-F1
#
_cell.length_a   1.000
_cell.length_b   1.000
_cell.length_c   1.000
_cell.angle_alpha   90.00
_cell.angle_beta   90.00
_cell.angle_gamma   90.00
#
_symmetry.space_group_name_H-M   'P 1'
#
loop_
_entity.id
_entity.type
_entity.pdbx_description
1 polymer ?
#
loop_
_entity_poly.entity_id
_entity_poly.type
_entity_poly.pdbx_seq_one_letter_code
_entity_poly.pdbx_strand_id
1 'polypeptide(L)'
;MVATLCGPGREILSWKLNAFEHFLTPDEKYAMVEQVMVDVTNQVGLDVNLAASHEWLFAPLQFISGLGPRKAASLQRSLVRSGAIFSRKDFLTEQGLGLKVFVNASGFLRVRRSGLAASSNQFIDLLDDTRIHPTESYGRAQELAKDVYDQEGGNDDDEDAMEMAIEHVRGHPKYLKGLDIESYAKSKKHEDKENTLWDIKRELIHGFQDWRKKYEEPSQDEEFYMISGETEDTLAVGRIVQATVRRVHAEQAQLALESGLTGMLLKEDYHPGDWRDVSDLSDRLHVGDILTCKIKSVQKNWYRVLLVCSESEIRNDCSQNILNLDTYYHKDWRSLQSEQEKSQKGKQLAKKNFKPRMIVHPRFQNIHADEATELLSGKDAGESIFRPSSQGPSHLTLTLKVYDGVYAHKDIVEGGKEPKDVTSLLRIGKTLTIGEDTFEDLDEVMDRYIDPLVAHLKAMLNYRKFRRGTKAEVDELLWLEKLEYPMRIAYCFGISHEHPGTIILTYIRSANPHHEYVGVYPKGFKFRKRMFEDIDRLVAYFQRHIDDPRLESGPSIRTVAAMGHLWAVVGVGSTNEGGWRGQSFDRDLLSTPSSQTGRNGGSRDGHPSSLPRPYGSRHGGHDGASCDAYAAAANDDNGTSGWTSDPKRRRFR
;
A
#
# COMPACT_ATOMS: atom_id res chain seq x y z
N MET A 1 -23.15 -32.27 17.06
CA MET A 1 -23.54 -30.86 16.90
C MET A 1 -23.19 -30.29 15.53
N VAL A 2 -21.96 -30.43 15.01
CA VAL A 2 -21.65 -29.89 13.67
C VAL A 2 -22.58 -30.42 12.57
N ALA A 3 -22.91 -31.72 12.60
CA ALA A 3 -23.80 -32.35 11.62
C ALA A 3 -25.21 -31.77 11.56
N THR A 4 -25.73 -31.20 12.66
CA THR A 4 -27.09 -30.60 12.67
C THR A 4 -27.13 -29.29 11.89
N LEU A 5 -25.99 -28.59 11.75
CA LEU A 5 -25.87 -27.35 10.97
C LEU A 5 -25.80 -27.60 9.46
N CYS A 6 -25.57 -28.85 9.04
CA CYS A 6 -25.57 -29.26 7.65
C CYS A 6 -26.97 -29.65 7.14
N GLY A 7 -28.02 -29.08 7.72
CA GLY A 7 -29.39 -29.26 7.25
C GLY A 7 -29.66 -28.58 5.91
N PRO A 8 -30.94 -28.53 5.46
CA PRO A 8 -31.32 -27.91 4.19
C PRO A 8 -30.90 -26.43 4.07
N GLY A 9 -30.84 -25.72 5.20
CA GLY A 9 -30.40 -24.32 5.27
C GLY A 9 -28.89 -24.11 5.19
N ARG A 10 -28.08 -25.18 5.22
CA ARG A 10 -26.59 -25.15 5.19
C ARG A 10 -26.00 -24.08 6.11
N GLU A 11 -26.52 -23.98 7.34
CA GLU A 11 -26.10 -22.97 8.34
C GLU A 11 -24.60 -23.05 8.66
N ILE A 12 -24.01 -24.24 8.46
CA ILE A 12 -22.56 -24.49 8.59
C ILE A 12 -21.70 -23.52 7.78
N LEU A 13 -22.21 -23.00 6.65
CA LEU A 13 -21.49 -22.04 5.80
C LEU A 13 -21.27 -20.68 6.48
N SER A 14 -22.10 -20.35 7.46
CA SER A 14 -22.00 -19.12 8.27
C SER A 14 -20.86 -19.18 9.28
N TRP A 15 -20.33 -20.37 9.56
CA TRP A 15 -19.22 -20.54 10.49
C TRP A 15 -17.93 -20.03 9.83
N LYS A 16 -17.32 -19.02 10.47
CA LYS A 16 -16.02 -18.47 10.09
C LYS A 16 -14.92 -19.41 10.54
N LEU A 17 -14.49 -20.29 9.64
CA LEU A 17 -13.45 -21.28 9.93
C LEU A 17 -12.05 -20.76 9.60
N ASN A 18 -11.94 -19.90 8.59
CA ASN A 18 -10.66 -19.36 8.13
C ASN A 18 -10.85 -17.93 7.62
N ALA A 19 -9.85 -17.06 7.82
CA ALA A 19 -9.83 -15.69 7.33
C ALA A 19 -10.01 -15.59 5.80
N PHE A 20 -9.53 -16.60 5.07
CA PHE A 20 -9.55 -16.62 3.60
C PHE A 20 -10.75 -17.37 3.00
N GLU A 21 -11.75 -17.75 3.81
CA GLU A 21 -12.91 -18.51 3.31
C GLU A 21 -13.76 -17.74 2.29
N HIS A 22 -13.69 -16.41 2.29
CA HIS A 22 -14.44 -15.55 1.39
C HIS A 22 -14.00 -15.65 -0.08
N PHE A 23 -12.86 -16.29 -0.36
CA PHE A 23 -12.41 -16.60 -1.72
C PHE A 23 -13.08 -17.83 -2.32
N LEU A 24 -13.73 -18.67 -1.50
CA LEU A 24 -14.39 -19.88 -1.96
C LEU A 24 -15.86 -19.61 -2.23
N THR A 25 -16.40 -20.30 -3.24
CA THR A 25 -17.84 -20.30 -3.46
C THR A 25 -18.55 -21.09 -2.34
N PRO A 26 -19.83 -20.80 -2.03
CA PRO A 26 -20.59 -21.53 -1.03
C PRO A 26 -20.65 -23.05 -1.28
N ASP A 27 -20.67 -23.46 -2.55
CA ASP A 27 -20.70 -24.87 -2.95
C ASP A 27 -19.35 -25.56 -2.75
N GLU A 28 -18.23 -24.91 -3.07
CA GLU A 28 -16.89 -25.44 -2.77
C GLU A 28 -16.67 -25.57 -1.26
N LYS A 29 -17.09 -24.56 -0.49
CA LYS A 29 -17.02 -24.60 0.98
C LYS A 29 -17.85 -25.77 1.53
N TYR A 30 -19.07 -25.97 1.00
CA TYR A 30 -19.91 -27.08 1.43
C TYR A 30 -19.33 -28.45 1.03
N ALA A 31 -18.76 -28.58 -0.17
CA ALA A 31 -18.15 -29.83 -0.63
C ALA A 31 -16.98 -30.26 0.28
N MET A 32 -16.14 -29.31 0.69
CA MET A 32 -15.07 -29.58 1.65
C MET A 32 -15.61 -30.02 3.02
N VAL A 33 -16.65 -29.36 3.51
CA VAL A 33 -17.32 -29.74 4.76
C VAL A 33 -17.91 -31.15 4.62
N GLU A 34 -18.62 -31.43 3.54
CA GLU A 34 -19.23 -32.73 3.27
C GLU A 34 -18.19 -33.85 3.28
N GLN A 35 -17.04 -33.66 2.61
CA GLN A 35 -15.94 -34.62 2.60
C GLN A 35 -15.43 -34.93 4.01
N VAL A 36 -15.13 -33.89 4.81
CA VAL A 36 -14.66 -34.06 6.20
C VAL A 36 -15.73 -34.73 7.06
N MET A 37 -17.00 -34.39 6.87
CA MET A 37 -18.11 -34.98 7.62
C MET A 37 -18.32 -36.44 7.26
N VAL A 38 -18.13 -36.82 5.99
CA VAL A 38 -18.12 -38.23 5.56
C VAL A 38 -16.98 -38.97 6.24
N ASP A 39 -15.75 -38.48 6.16
CA ASP A 39 -14.59 -39.15 6.75
C ASP A 39 -14.76 -39.38 8.26
N VAL A 40 -15.12 -38.34 9.00
CA VAL A 40 -15.27 -38.41 10.47
C VAL A 40 -16.47 -39.27 10.85
N THR A 41 -17.61 -39.17 10.15
CA THR A 41 -18.80 -39.95 10.48
C THR A 41 -18.57 -41.44 10.26
N ASN A 42 -17.95 -41.83 9.15
CA ASN A 42 -17.63 -43.23 8.87
C ASN A 42 -16.56 -43.77 9.84
N GLN A 43 -15.61 -42.93 10.27
CA GLN A 43 -14.65 -43.32 11.30
C GLN A 43 -15.31 -43.58 12.66
N VAL A 44 -16.24 -42.72 13.10
CA VAL A 44 -16.88 -42.80 14.43
C VAL A 44 -18.03 -43.81 14.46
N GLY A 45 -18.69 -44.02 13.33
CA GLY A 45 -19.89 -44.83 13.21
C GLY A 45 -21.10 -44.19 13.86
N LEU A 46 -22.28 -44.72 13.55
CA LEU A 46 -23.54 -44.27 14.12
C LEU A 46 -24.20 -45.43 14.86
N ASP A 47 -24.50 -45.22 16.15
CA ASP A 47 -25.35 -46.11 16.92
C ASP A 47 -26.81 -45.87 16.57
N VAL A 48 -27.39 -46.85 15.90
CA VAL A 48 -28.75 -46.74 15.34
C VAL A 48 -29.82 -46.77 16.41
N ASN A 49 -29.67 -47.61 17.45
CA ASN A 49 -30.67 -47.75 18.50
C ASN A 49 -30.68 -46.54 19.44
N LEU A 50 -29.52 -45.93 19.68
CA LEU A 50 -29.42 -44.66 20.40
C LEU A 50 -29.92 -43.48 19.57
N ALA A 51 -29.67 -43.48 18.25
CA ALA A 51 -30.24 -42.47 17.36
C ALA A 51 -31.77 -42.57 17.30
N ALA A 52 -32.33 -43.79 17.28
CA ALA A 52 -33.77 -44.01 17.29
C ALA A 52 -34.46 -43.45 18.54
N SER A 53 -33.78 -43.40 19.70
CA SER A 53 -34.33 -42.77 20.92
C SER A 53 -34.20 -41.24 20.93
N HIS A 54 -33.29 -40.67 20.14
CA HIS A 54 -32.98 -39.24 20.17
C HIS A 54 -32.79 -38.66 18.76
N GLU A 55 -33.79 -37.89 18.30
CA GLU A 55 -33.82 -37.39 16.92
C GLU A 55 -32.55 -36.62 16.51
N TRP A 56 -31.98 -35.83 17.41
CA TRP A 56 -30.78 -35.02 17.15
C TRP A 56 -29.51 -35.84 16.86
N LEU A 57 -29.49 -37.14 17.21
CA LEU A 57 -28.39 -38.06 16.89
C LEU A 57 -28.47 -38.60 15.46
N PHE A 58 -29.57 -38.40 14.72
CA PHE A 58 -29.67 -38.81 13.32
C PHE A 58 -28.95 -37.87 12.35
N ALA A 59 -28.56 -36.67 12.77
CA ALA A 59 -27.94 -35.69 11.88
C ALA A 59 -26.68 -36.19 11.13
N PRO A 60 -25.79 -37.02 11.71
CA PRO A 60 -24.67 -37.61 10.98
C PRO A 60 -25.07 -38.65 9.93
N LEU A 61 -26.28 -39.23 9.99
CA LEU A 61 -26.72 -40.33 9.12
C LEU A 61 -26.58 -40.00 7.63
N GLN A 62 -26.74 -38.72 7.25
CA GLN A 62 -26.58 -38.28 5.86
C GLN A 62 -25.15 -38.39 5.31
N PHE A 63 -24.14 -38.50 6.18
CA PHE A 63 -22.72 -38.56 5.81
C PHE A 63 -22.15 -39.99 5.84
N ILE A 64 -22.97 -41.00 6.16
CA ILE A 64 -22.54 -42.38 6.07
C ILE A 64 -22.39 -42.78 4.60
N SER A 65 -21.33 -43.53 4.30
CA SER A 65 -21.03 -43.99 2.95
C SER A 65 -22.23 -44.71 2.31
N GLY A 66 -22.61 -44.30 1.10
CA GLY A 66 -23.77 -44.84 0.37
C GLY A 66 -25.12 -44.21 0.74
N LEU A 67 -25.19 -43.48 1.85
CA LEU A 67 -26.31 -42.61 2.19
C LEU A 67 -26.08 -41.19 1.68
N GLY A 68 -27.14 -40.41 1.74
CA GLY A 68 -27.19 -38.99 1.42
C GLY A 68 -28.46 -38.42 2.05
N PRO A 69 -28.70 -37.10 2.00
CA PRO A 69 -29.75 -36.46 2.78
C PRO A 69 -31.14 -37.07 2.55
N ARG A 70 -31.47 -37.42 1.30
CA ARG A 70 -32.76 -38.05 0.95
C ARG A 70 -32.89 -39.47 1.50
N LYS A 71 -31.85 -40.28 1.35
CA LYS A 71 -31.84 -41.68 1.81
C LYS A 71 -31.79 -41.77 3.33
N ALA A 72 -30.99 -40.92 3.96
CA ALA A 72 -30.90 -40.81 5.41
C ALA A 72 -32.24 -40.41 6.02
N ALA A 73 -32.94 -39.41 5.45
CA ALA A 73 -34.28 -39.04 5.92
C ALA A 73 -35.30 -40.18 5.77
N SER A 74 -35.21 -40.97 4.68
CA SER A 74 -36.06 -42.15 4.49
C SER A 74 -35.77 -43.23 5.53
N LEU A 75 -34.48 -43.53 5.75
CA LEU A 75 -34.02 -44.52 6.72
C LEU A 75 -34.39 -44.10 8.15
N GLN A 76 -34.19 -42.84 8.52
CA GLN A 76 -34.58 -42.29 9.82
C GLN A 76 -36.07 -42.53 10.10
N ARG A 77 -36.96 -42.20 9.15
CA ARG A 77 -38.42 -42.44 9.32
C ARG A 77 -38.75 -43.92 9.46
N SER A 78 -38.01 -44.78 8.76
CA SER A 78 -38.18 -46.22 8.83
C SER A 78 -37.75 -46.76 10.20
N LEU A 79 -36.59 -46.31 10.71
CA LEU A 79 -36.06 -46.70 12.01
C LEU A 79 -36.94 -46.23 13.17
N VAL A 80 -37.44 -44.99 13.13
CA VAL A 80 -38.37 -44.48 14.14
C VAL A 80 -39.69 -45.27 14.14
N ARG A 81 -40.12 -45.79 12.98
CA ARG A 81 -41.32 -46.62 12.87
C ARG A 81 -41.10 -48.05 13.37
N SER A 82 -39.98 -48.66 13.00
CA SER A 82 -39.63 -50.04 13.40
C SER A 82 -39.25 -50.15 14.87
N GLY A 83 -38.69 -49.09 15.45
CA GLY A 83 -38.23 -49.09 16.84
C GLY A 83 -36.80 -49.62 16.97
N ALA A 84 -36.60 -50.65 17.79
CA ALA A 84 -35.28 -51.24 18.04
C ALA A 84 -34.86 -52.18 16.90
N ILE A 85 -33.61 -52.08 16.48
CA ILE A 85 -32.97 -52.97 15.50
C ILE A 85 -32.04 -53.93 16.24
N PHE A 86 -32.04 -55.20 15.84
CA PHE A 86 -31.28 -56.25 16.52
C PHE A 86 -30.19 -56.87 15.65
N SER A 87 -30.32 -56.80 14.32
CA SER A 87 -29.27 -57.22 13.40
C SER A 87 -28.99 -56.18 12.33
N ARG A 88 -27.73 -56.07 11.89
CA ARG A 88 -27.40 -55.32 10.67
C ARG A 88 -28.12 -55.86 9.43
N LYS A 89 -28.48 -57.15 9.39
CA LYS A 89 -29.21 -57.72 8.23
C LYS A 89 -30.60 -57.10 8.05
N ASP A 90 -31.19 -56.59 9.13
CA ASP A 90 -32.51 -55.95 9.14
C ASP A 90 -32.52 -54.67 8.27
N PHE A 91 -31.36 -54.04 8.08
CA PHE A 91 -31.21 -52.91 7.16
C PHE A 91 -31.56 -53.27 5.71
N LEU A 92 -31.23 -54.50 5.29
CA LEU A 92 -31.48 -55.00 3.94
C LEU A 92 -32.92 -55.52 3.79
N THR A 93 -33.42 -56.25 4.80
CA THR A 93 -34.71 -56.96 4.73
C THR A 93 -35.90 -56.08 5.13
N GLU A 94 -35.78 -55.32 6.22
CA GLU A 94 -36.91 -54.59 6.83
C GLU A 94 -36.89 -53.09 6.52
N GLN A 95 -35.69 -52.49 6.47
CA GLN A 95 -35.52 -51.04 6.27
C GLN A 95 -35.45 -50.63 4.79
N GLY A 96 -35.49 -51.59 3.86
CA GLY A 96 -35.57 -51.34 2.42
C GLY A 96 -34.32 -50.71 1.80
N LEU A 97 -33.14 -50.85 2.43
CA LEU A 97 -31.89 -50.40 1.84
C LEU A 97 -31.51 -51.33 0.69
N GLY A 98 -31.31 -50.79 -0.51
CA GLY A 98 -30.84 -51.58 -1.65
C GLY A 98 -29.45 -52.17 -1.40
N LEU A 99 -29.16 -53.34 -1.97
CA LEU A 99 -27.93 -54.11 -1.73
C LEU A 99 -26.64 -53.29 -1.84
N LYS A 100 -26.51 -52.43 -2.87
CA LYS A 100 -25.33 -51.55 -3.04
C LYS A 100 -25.17 -50.55 -1.91
N VAL A 101 -26.28 -49.99 -1.41
CA VAL A 101 -26.27 -49.02 -0.30
C VAL A 101 -25.93 -49.75 1.00
N PHE A 102 -26.48 -50.95 1.19
CA PHE A 102 -26.20 -51.79 2.35
C PHE A 102 -24.71 -52.15 2.44
N VAL A 103 -24.08 -52.61 1.35
CA VAL A 103 -22.64 -52.91 1.32
C VAL A 103 -21.79 -51.67 1.64
N ASN A 104 -22.19 -50.49 1.18
CA ASN A 104 -21.44 -49.27 1.48
C ASN A 104 -21.63 -48.78 2.92
N ALA A 105 -22.81 -48.96 3.53
CA ALA A 105 -23.15 -48.36 4.81
C ALA A 105 -22.96 -49.29 6.03
N SER A 106 -23.09 -50.60 5.85
CA SER A 106 -23.29 -51.54 6.96
C SER A 106 -22.14 -51.61 7.95
N GLY A 107 -20.89 -51.39 7.51
CA GLY A 107 -19.72 -51.35 8.39
C GLY A 107 -19.68 -50.15 9.35
N PHE A 108 -20.49 -49.11 9.07
CA PHE A 108 -20.52 -47.86 9.82
C PHE A 108 -21.78 -47.71 10.70
N LEU A 109 -22.79 -48.55 10.46
CA LEU A 109 -24.03 -48.61 11.24
C LEU A 109 -23.87 -49.62 12.38
N ARG A 110 -23.77 -49.11 13.60
CA ARG A 110 -23.60 -49.92 14.81
C ARG A 110 -24.96 -50.33 15.36
N VAL A 111 -25.09 -51.62 15.64
CA VAL A 111 -26.23 -52.17 16.36
C VAL A 111 -25.72 -52.71 17.68
N ARG A 112 -26.14 -52.09 18.78
CA ARG A 112 -25.79 -52.52 20.13
C ARG A 112 -27.01 -52.44 21.04
N ARG A 113 -26.90 -53.04 22.23
CA ARG A 113 -27.90 -52.93 23.30
C ARG A 113 -27.87 -51.53 23.93
N SER A 114 -28.37 -50.54 23.21
CA SER A 114 -28.46 -49.13 23.62
C SER A 114 -29.84 -48.57 23.29
N GLY A 115 -30.19 -47.41 23.86
CA GLY A 115 -31.44 -46.71 23.55
C GLY A 115 -32.67 -47.60 23.68
N LEU A 116 -33.44 -47.71 22.59
CA LEU A 116 -34.67 -48.51 22.54
C LEU A 116 -34.43 -50.03 22.64
N ALA A 117 -33.21 -50.52 22.38
CA ALA A 117 -32.86 -51.93 22.51
C ALA A 117 -32.36 -52.30 23.92
N ALA A 118 -32.18 -51.33 24.83
CA ALA A 118 -31.58 -51.57 26.14
C ALA A 118 -32.42 -52.48 27.06
N SER A 119 -33.75 -52.45 26.93
CA SER A 119 -34.67 -53.29 27.71
C SER A 119 -35.05 -54.61 27.03
N SER A 120 -34.54 -54.87 25.82
CA SER A 120 -34.84 -56.07 25.06
C SER A 120 -33.86 -57.19 25.40
N ASN A 121 -34.38 -58.40 25.62
CA ASN A 121 -33.58 -59.61 25.78
C ASN A 121 -33.24 -60.29 24.45
N GLN A 122 -33.57 -59.65 23.32
CA GLN A 122 -33.28 -60.21 22.01
C GLN A 122 -31.76 -60.29 21.79
N PHE A 123 -31.36 -61.33 21.07
CA PHE A 123 -29.98 -61.58 20.72
C PHE A 123 -29.46 -60.49 19.78
N ILE A 124 -28.24 -60.01 20.04
CA ILE A 124 -27.52 -59.06 19.17
C ILE A 124 -26.12 -59.61 18.98
N ASP A 125 -25.72 -59.79 17.71
CA ASP A 125 -24.39 -60.27 17.36
C ASP A 125 -23.33 -59.25 17.83
N LEU A 126 -22.32 -59.73 18.55
CA LEU A 126 -21.22 -58.89 19.03
C LEU A 126 -20.43 -58.25 17.89
N LEU A 127 -20.40 -58.87 16.71
CA LEU A 127 -19.77 -58.31 15.51
C LEU A 127 -20.53 -57.12 14.94
N ASP A 128 -21.82 -56.94 15.26
CA ASP A 128 -22.62 -55.77 14.83
C ASP A 128 -22.23 -54.48 15.58
N ASP A 129 -21.45 -54.58 16.67
CA ASP A 129 -20.80 -53.45 17.36
C ASP A 129 -19.31 -53.31 17.00
N THR A 130 -18.90 -53.80 15.83
CA THR A 130 -17.52 -53.66 15.31
C THR A 130 -17.50 -53.06 13.90
N ARG A 131 -16.35 -52.59 13.42
CA ARG A 131 -16.20 -52.14 12.01
C ARG A 131 -16.13 -53.28 10.99
N ILE A 132 -16.22 -54.53 11.44
CA ILE A 132 -16.14 -55.69 10.56
C ILE A 132 -17.38 -55.72 9.68
N HIS A 133 -17.17 -55.92 8.37
CA HIS A 133 -18.25 -55.91 7.38
C HIS A 133 -19.02 -57.24 7.34
N PRO A 134 -20.37 -57.23 7.38
CA PRO A 134 -21.19 -58.43 7.50
C PRO A 134 -21.11 -59.37 6.28
N THR A 135 -21.08 -58.87 5.05
CA THR A 135 -21.14 -59.73 3.85
C THR A 135 -19.80 -60.35 3.46
N GLU A 136 -18.69 -59.76 3.89
CA GLU A 136 -17.36 -60.12 3.39
C GLU A 136 -16.47 -60.73 4.48
N SER A 137 -16.64 -60.30 5.73
CA SER A 137 -15.62 -60.48 6.77
C SER A 137 -16.11 -61.15 8.04
N TYR A 138 -17.42 -61.38 8.23
CA TYR A 138 -17.93 -62.11 9.42
C TYR A 138 -17.44 -63.54 9.48
N GLY A 139 -17.47 -64.28 8.36
CA GLY A 139 -16.93 -65.64 8.31
C GLY A 139 -15.45 -65.69 8.70
N ARG A 140 -14.64 -64.75 8.20
CA ARG A 140 -13.21 -64.66 8.56
C ARG A 140 -12.99 -64.32 10.03
N ALA A 141 -13.81 -63.45 10.60
CA ALA A 141 -13.72 -63.09 12.02
C ALA A 141 -14.11 -64.26 12.93
N GLN A 142 -15.15 -65.01 12.55
CA GLN A 142 -15.59 -66.23 13.24
C GLN A 142 -14.52 -67.32 13.16
N GLU A 143 -13.95 -67.56 11.98
CA GLU A 143 -12.86 -68.52 11.78
C GLU A 143 -11.61 -68.14 12.59
N LEU A 144 -11.21 -66.87 12.58
CA LEU A 144 -10.08 -66.37 13.37
C LEU A 144 -10.31 -66.56 14.88
N ALA A 145 -11.51 -66.20 15.36
CA ALA A 145 -11.86 -66.34 16.76
C ALA A 145 -11.89 -67.82 17.18
N LYS A 146 -12.45 -68.69 16.34
CA LYS A 146 -12.49 -70.13 16.54
C LYS A 146 -11.08 -70.73 16.60
N ASP A 147 -10.22 -70.44 15.61
CA ASP A 147 -8.85 -70.98 15.58
C ASP A 147 -8.04 -70.59 16.85
N VAL A 148 -8.30 -69.41 17.41
CA VAL A 148 -7.67 -68.95 18.67
C VAL A 148 -8.26 -69.66 19.88
N TYR A 149 -9.59 -69.87 19.91
CA TYR A 149 -10.29 -70.61 20.96
C TYR A 149 -9.87 -72.09 21.01
N ASP A 150 -9.72 -72.73 19.85
CA ASP A 150 -9.32 -74.14 19.74
C ASP A 150 -7.88 -74.35 20.24
N GLN A 151 -6.97 -73.38 20.02
CA GLN A 151 -5.60 -73.42 20.54
C GLN A 151 -5.53 -73.41 22.07
N GLU A 152 -6.56 -72.90 22.74
CA GLU A 152 -6.67 -72.90 24.20
C GLU A 152 -7.33 -74.15 24.78
N GLY A 153 -7.72 -75.11 23.93
CA GLY A 153 -8.41 -76.32 24.37
C GLY A 153 -9.92 -76.15 24.49
N GLY A 154 -10.51 -75.23 23.72
CA GLY A 154 -11.96 -75.15 23.52
C GLY A 154 -12.51 -76.45 22.95
N ASN A 155 -13.73 -76.82 23.37
CA ASN A 155 -14.40 -78.04 22.90
C ASN A 155 -15.23 -77.72 21.66
N ASP A 156 -15.04 -78.47 20.58
CA ASP A 156 -15.60 -78.22 19.24
C ASP A 156 -17.04 -78.73 19.05
N ASP A 157 -17.59 -79.43 20.05
CA ASP A 157 -18.84 -80.18 19.94
C ASP A 157 -20.11 -79.35 20.22
N ASP A 158 -19.97 -78.08 20.61
CA ASP A 158 -21.10 -77.21 20.93
C ASP A 158 -21.65 -76.52 19.66
N GLU A 159 -22.97 -76.56 19.44
CA GLU A 159 -23.62 -75.88 18.30
C GLU A 159 -23.37 -74.35 18.30
N ASP A 160 -23.10 -73.77 19.48
CA ASP A 160 -22.83 -72.34 19.70
C ASP A 160 -21.32 -72.01 19.80
N ALA A 161 -20.44 -72.94 19.43
CA ALA A 161 -18.98 -72.79 19.59
C ALA A 161 -18.41 -71.51 18.95
N MET A 162 -18.94 -71.07 17.80
CA MET A 162 -18.49 -69.84 17.13
C MET A 162 -18.83 -68.57 17.91
N GLU A 163 -20.00 -68.53 18.57
CA GLU A 163 -20.43 -67.37 19.35
C GLU A 163 -19.63 -67.28 20.66
N MET A 164 -19.48 -68.42 21.33
CA MET A 164 -18.64 -68.55 22.52
C MET A 164 -17.19 -68.17 22.24
N ALA A 165 -16.66 -68.53 21.06
CA ALA A 165 -15.30 -68.15 20.65
C ALA A 165 -15.14 -66.62 20.55
N ILE A 166 -16.12 -65.91 19.98
CA ILE A 166 -16.08 -64.44 19.88
C ILE A 166 -16.14 -63.81 21.27
N GLU A 167 -17.01 -64.30 22.15
CA GLU A 167 -17.09 -63.83 23.53
C GLU A 167 -15.79 -64.05 24.30
N HIS A 168 -15.20 -65.24 24.20
CA HIS A 168 -13.95 -65.60 24.86
C HIS A 168 -12.80 -64.70 24.42
N VAL A 169 -12.67 -64.51 23.11
CA VAL A 169 -11.61 -63.71 22.49
C VAL A 169 -11.72 -62.22 22.86
N ARG A 170 -12.94 -61.68 22.94
CA ARG A 170 -13.18 -60.31 23.42
C ARG A 170 -12.92 -60.18 24.93
N GLY A 171 -13.24 -61.21 25.72
CA GLY A 171 -12.97 -61.28 27.15
C GLY A 171 -11.48 -61.36 27.48
N HIS A 172 -10.67 -61.93 26.58
CA HIS A 172 -9.24 -62.16 26.79
C HIS A 172 -8.35 -61.61 25.66
N PRO A 173 -8.13 -60.28 25.60
CA PRO A 173 -7.34 -59.65 24.53
C PRO A 173 -5.87 -60.08 24.41
N LYS A 174 -5.34 -60.83 25.38
CA LYS A 174 -3.93 -61.29 25.39
C LYS A 174 -3.65 -62.25 24.25
N TYR A 175 -4.61 -63.11 23.93
CA TYR A 175 -4.45 -64.19 22.95
C TYR A 175 -4.37 -63.64 21.53
N LEU A 176 -5.24 -62.68 21.19
CA LEU A 176 -5.13 -61.98 19.93
C LEU A 176 -3.84 -61.17 19.80
N LYS A 177 -3.37 -60.51 20.87
CA LYS A 177 -2.14 -59.68 20.80
C LYS A 177 -0.92 -60.49 20.35
N GLY A 178 -0.79 -61.73 20.83
CA GLY A 178 0.32 -62.63 20.49
C GLY A 178 0.23 -63.27 19.10
N LEU A 179 -0.95 -63.23 18.46
CA LEU A 179 -1.15 -63.86 17.15
C LEU A 179 -0.41 -63.10 16.03
N ASP A 180 0.44 -63.80 15.29
CA ASP A 180 1.06 -63.27 14.07
C ASP A 180 0.13 -63.43 12.87
N ILE A 181 -0.35 -62.31 12.33
CA ILE A 181 -1.30 -62.29 11.22
C ILE A 181 -0.63 -62.66 9.91
N GLU A 182 0.65 -62.33 9.72
CA GLU A 182 1.33 -62.62 8.45
C GLU A 182 1.44 -64.13 8.24
N SER A 183 1.84 -64.86 9.29
CA SER A 183 1.88 -66.32 9.27
C SER A 183 0.48 -66.94 9.14
N TYR A 184 -0.53 -66.36 9.79
CA TYR A 184 -1.91 -66.84 9.71
C TYR A 184 -2.52 -66.65 8.31
N ALA A 185 -2.29 -65.49 7.68
CA ALA A 185 -2.75 -65.21 6.33
C ALA A 185 -2.16 -66.20 5.31
N LYS A 186 -0.87 -66.54 5.45
CA LYS A 186 -0.18 -67.54 4.62
C LYS A 186 -0.75 -68.95 4.83
N SER A 187 -1.00 -69.35 6.08
CA SER A 187 -1.51 -70.71 6.37
C SER A 187 -2.92 -70.94 5.82
N LYS A 188 -3.79 -69.93 5.86
CA LYS A 188 -5.18 -70.00 5.37
C LYS A 188 -5.35 -69.55 3.91
N LYS A 189 -4.27 -69.20 3.21
CA LYS A 189 -4.28 -68.67 1.82
C LYS A 189 -5.12 -67.39 1.65
N HIS A 190 -5.05 -66.50 2.63
CA HIS A 190 -5.70 -65.18 2.64
C HIS A 190 -4.70 -64.02 2.54
N GLU A 191 -3.64 -64.20 1.75
CA GLU A 191 -2.60 -63.18 1.53
C GLU A 191 -3.17 -61.89 0.90
N ASP A 192 -4.25 -62.02 0.14
CA ASP A 192 -4.98 -60.90 -0.48
C ASP A 192 -5.67 -59.97 0.55
N LYS A 193 -5.90 -60.46 1.78
CA LYS A 193 -6.68 -59.76 2.82
C LYS A 193 -5.96 -59.63 4.16
N GLU A 194 -4.63 -59.61 4.13
CA GLU A 194 -3.80 -59.43 5.33
C GLU A 194 -4.19 -58.17 6.13
N ASN A 195 -4.40 -57.04 5.45
CA ASN A 195 -4.83 -55.79 6.10
C ASN A 195 -6.21 -55.94 6.77
N THR A 196 -7.15 -56.63 6.13
CA THR A 196 -8.47 -56.88 6.69
C THR A 196 -8.39 -57.75 7.95
N LEU A 197 -7.49 -58.74 7.99
CA LEU A 197 -7.25 -59.56 9.18
C LEU A 197 -6.63 -58.74 10.32
N TRP A 198 -5.74 -57.80 10.00
CA TRP A 198 -5.25 -56.81 10.97
C TRP A 198 -6.37 -55.96 11.56
N ASP A 199 -7.27 -55.46 10.72
CA ASP A 199 -8.41 -54.67 11.18
C ASP A 199 -9.39 -55.51 12.01
N ILE A 200 -9.69 -56.75 11.60
CA ILE A 200 -10.50 -57.70 12.37
C ILE A 200 -9.87 -57.96 13.73
N LYS A 201 -8.57 -58.25 13.81
CA LYS A 201 -7.86 -58.45 15.09
C LYS A 201 -8.00 -57.24 16.00
N ARG A 202 -7.83 -56.03 15.46
CA ARG A 202 -7.95 -54.79 16.24
C ARG A 202 -9.37 -54.57 16.75
N GLU A 203 -10.37 -54.81 15.91
CA GLU A 203 -11.79 -54.67 16.26
C GLU A 203 -12.25 -55.73 17.26
N LEU A 204 -11.76 -56.97 17.18
CA LEU A 204 -12.03 -58.00 18.18
C LEU A 204 -11.40 -57.66 19.54
N ILE A 205 -10.22 -57.03 19.56
CA ILE A 205 -9.60 -56.55 20.80
C ILE A 205 -10.41 -55.39 21.40
N HIS A 206 -10.68 -54.35 20.61
CA HIS A 206 -11.39 -53.14 21.03
C HIS A 206 -12.45 -52.77 19.99
N GLY A 207 -13.66 -53.28 20.19
CA GLY A 207 -14.79 -53.06 19.28
C GLY A 207 -15.09 -51.58 19.10
N PHE A 208 -15.07 -51.12 17.85
CA PHE A 208 -15.42 -49.77 17.45
C PHE A 208 -14.74 -48.66 18.27
N GLN A 209 -13.45 -48.85 18.59
CA GLN A 209 -12.65 -47.85 19.32
C GLN A 209 -12.74 -46.47 18.63
N ASP A 210 -12.84 -45.37 19.39
CA ASP A 210 -12.81 -44.00 18.84
C ASP A 210 -11.35 -43.58 18.58
N TRP A 211 -11.07 -43.14 17.35
CA TRP A 211 -9.72 -42.79 16.88
C TRP A 211 -9.50 -41.28 16.88
N ARG A 212 -10.52 -40.50 17.23
CA ARG A 212 -10.41 -39.04 17.31
C ARG A 212 -9.52 -38.64 18.47
N LYS A 213 -8.95 -37.44 18.37
CA LYS A 213 -8.28 -36.80 19.50
C LYS A 213 -9.28 -36.70 20.65
N LYS A 214 -8.85 -37.10 21.85
CA LYS A 214 -9.67 -36.95 23.05
C LYS A 214 -9.96 -35.46 23.25
N TYR A 215 -11.17 -35.13 23.67
CA TYR A 215 -11.55 -33.75 23.93
C TYR A 215 -10.62 -33.14 25.00
N GLU A 216 -10.11 -31.97 24.69
CA GLU A 216 -9.29 -31.14 25.57
C GLU A 216 -10.04 -29.81 25.76
N GLU A 217 -10.07 -29.32 26.99
CA GLU A 217 -10.64 -28.00 27.28
C GLU A 217 -9.78 -26.91 26.63
N PRO A 218 -10.38 -25.79 26.19
CA PRO A 218 -9.65 -24.71 25.57
C PRO A 218 -8.54 -24.21 26.50
N SER A 219 -7.38 -23.96 25.94
CA SER A 219 -6.28 -23.36 26.69
C SER A 219 -6.64 -21.93 27.11
N GLN A 220 -5.97 -21.40 28.14
CA GLN A 220 -6.14 -20.02 28.59
C GLN A 220 -5.93 -18.99 27.47
N ASP A 221 -5.07 -19.31 26.51
CA ASP A 221 -4.82 -18.49 25.33
C ASP A 221 -6.01 -18.48 24.38
N GLU A 222 -6.59 -19.65 24.11
CA GLU A 222 -7.80 -19.78 23.29
C GLU A 222 -9.01 -19.13 23.97
N GLU A 223 -9.18 -19.32 25.29
CA GLU A 223 -10.22 -18.64 26.07
C GLU A 223 -10.14 -17.13 25.95
N PHE A 224 -8.92 -16.58 26.05
CA PHE A 224 -8.68 -15.16 25.91
C PHE A 224 -9.13 -14.63 24.53
N TYR A 225 -8.75 -15.32 23.45
CA TYR A 225 -9.16 -14.91 22.09
C TYR A 225 -10.65 -15.13 21.83
N MET A 226 -11.25 -16.20 22.37
CA MET A 226 -12.69 -16.45 22.25
C MET A 226 -13.53 -15.36 22.94
N ILE A 227 -13.08 -14.84 24.08
CA ILE A 227 -13.80 -13.80 24.84
C ILE A 227 -13.54 -12.41 24.26
N SER A 228 -12.30 -12.12 23.87
CA SER A 228 -11.93 -10.80 23.33
C SER A 228 -12.39 -10.60 21.90
N GLY A 229 -12.55 -11.66 21.11
CA GLY A 229 -12.82 -11.58 19.67
C GLY A 229 -11.62 -11.09 18.85
N GLU A 230 -10.47 -10.92 19.49
CA GLU A 230 -9.21 -10.53 18.86
C GLU A 230 -8.43 -11.76 18.38
N THR A 231 -7.51 -11.57 17.44
CA THR A 231 -6.57 -12.61 17.01
C THR A 231 -5.16 -12.32 17.51
N GLU A 232 -4.29 -13.32 17.42
CA GLU A 232 -2.87 -13.13 17.72
C GLU A 232 -2.24 -12.05 16.83
N ASP A 233 -2.71 -11.90 15.58
CA ASP A 233 -2.21 -10.90 14.65
C ASP A 233 -2.63 -9.46 14.99
N THR A 234 -3.84 -9.28 15.53
CA THR A 234 -4.38 -7.97 15.91
C THR A 234 -3.86 -7.52 17.27
N LEU A 235 -3.75 -8.44 18.24
CA LEU A 235 -3.28 -8.17 19.59
C LEU A 235 -1.88 -8.75 19.87
N ALA A 236 -0.96 -8.59 18.92
CA ALA A 236 0.43 -9.00 19.10
C ALA A 236 1.24 -7.98 19.94
N VAL A 237 2.24 -8.50 20.65
CA VAL A 237 3.25 -7.66 21.30
C VAL A 237 3.94 -6.79 20.24
N GLY A 238 3.98 -5.50 20.51
CA GLY A 238 4.59 -4.50 19.67
C GLY A 238 3.64 -3.83 18.67
N ARG A 239 2.39 -4.26 18.54
CA ARG A 239 1.39 -3.56 17.73
C ARG A 239 1.01 -2.22 18.34
N ILE A 240 0.75 -1.24 17.48
CA ILE A 240 0.20 0.06 17.87
C ILE A 240 -1.33 -0.04 17.89
N VAL A 241 -1.93 0.34 19.01
CA VAL A 241 -3.37 0.36 19.24
C VAL A 241 -3.81 1.71 19.80
N GLN A 242 -5.05 2.10 19.52
CA GLN A 242 -5.68 3.26 20.15
C GLN A 242 -6.44 2.82 21.39
N ALA A 243 -6.24 3.55 22.49
CA ALA A 243 -6.87 3.24 23.76
C ALA A 243 -7.42 4.51 24.41
N THR A 244 -8.61 4.39 24.99
CA THR A 244 -9.33 5.49 25.63
C THR A 244 -9.10 5.49 27.13
N VAL A 245 -8.74 6.63 27.71
CA VAL A 245 -8.49 6.75 29.15
C VAL A 245 -9.82 6.64 29.92
N ARG A 246 -9.98 5.60 30.73
CA ARG A 246 -11.17 5.44 31.60
C ARG A 246 -10.94 5.94 33.01
N ARG A 247 -9.78 5.62 33.60
CA ARG A 247 -9.43 6.05 34.96
C ARG A 247 -7.95 6.37 35.02
N VAL A 248 -7.62 7.45 35.70
CA VAL A 248 -6.22 7.86 35.93
C VAL A 248 -5.96 7.84 37.42
N HIS A 249 -4.89 7.17 37.81
CA HIS A 249 -4.28 7.24 39.14
C HIS A 249 -2.90 7.87 39.01
N ALA A 250 -2.30 8.29 40.14
CA ALA A 250 -0.97 8.92 40.17
C ALA A 250 0.10 8.12 39.41
N GLU A 251 0.16 6.80 39.63
CA GLU A 251 1.22 5.91 39.12
C GLU A 251 0.77 4.99 37.96
N GLN A 252 -0.54 4.91 37.68
CA GLN A 252 -1.08 4.06 36.61
C GLN A 252 -2.36 4.63 36.00
N ALA A 253 -2.55 4.45 34.70
CA ALA A 253 -3.79 4.75 34.01
C ALA A 253 -4.44 3.46 33.48
N GLN A 254 -5.75 3.34 33.68
CA GLN A 254 -6.58 2.31 33.07
C GLN A 254 -7.16 2.85 31.77
N LEU A 255 -6.76 2.21 30.68
CA LEU A 255 -7.20 2.49 29.33
C LEU A 255 -8.20 1.40 28.90
N ALA A 256 -9.11 1.72 28.00
CA ALA A 256 -9.96 0.74 27.34
C ALA A 256 -9.62 0.72 25.85
N LEU A 257 -9.25 -0.47 25.35
CA LEU A 257 -9.05 -0.69 23.92
C LEU A 257 -10.41 -0.72 23.21
N GLU A 258 -10.41 -0.56 21.88
CA GLU A 258 -11.62 -0.69 21.04
C GLU A 258 -12.29 -2.06 21.17
N SER A 259 -11.48 -3.10 21.41
CA SER A 259 -11.93 -4.47 21.68
C SER A 259 -12.66 -4.66 23.01
N GLY A 260 -12.71 -3.62 23.86
CA GLY A 260 -13.28 -3.68 25.20
C GLY A 260 -12.32 -4.25 26.26
N LEU A 261 -11.11 -4.66 25.88
CA LEU A 261 -10.06 -5.09 26.81
C LEU A 261 -9.55 -3.93 27.69
N THR A 262 -9.15 -4.27 28.92
CA THR A 262 -8.57 -3.28 29.84
C THR A 262 -7.07 -3.17 29.61
N GLY A 263 -6.67 -2.01 29.10
CA GLY A 263 -5.28 -1.58 28.99
C GLY A 263 -4.78 -0.97 30.30
N MET A 264 -3.53 -1.25 30.64
CA MET A 264 -2.82 -0.68 31.78
C MET A 264 -1.61 0.07 31.25
N LEU A 265 -1.53 1.37 31.54
CA LEU A 265 -0.39 2.23 31.24
C LEU A 265 0.27 2.61 32.57
N LEU A 266 1.53 2.23 32.74
CA LEU A 266 2.33 2.60 33.90
C LEU A 266 2.99 3.96 33.67
N LYS A 267 3.28 4.69 34.75
CA LYS A 267 3.97 5.99 34.69
C LYS A 267 5.32 5.92 33.99
N GLU A 268 6.08 4.86 34.27
CA GLU A 268 7.37 4.58 33.63
C GLU A 268 7.25 4.38 32.11
N ASP A 269 6.08 3.96 31.64
CA ASP A 269 5.81 3.63 30.23
C ASP A 269 5.14 4.81 29.48
N TYR A 270 5.07 6.00 30.09
CA TYR A 270 4.52 7.23 29.49
C TYR A 270 5.63 8.27 29.21
N HIS A 271 6.02 8.40 27.94
CA HIS A 271 7.10 9.29 27.49
C HIS A 271 6.72 10.08 26.22
N PRO A 272 5.90 11.15 26.34
CA PRO A 272 5.67 12.08 25.24
C PRO A 272 6.82 13.10 25.16
N GLY A 273 7.88 12.76 24.42
CA GLY A 273 8.79 13.71 23.78
C GLY A 273 9.78 14.53 24.64
N ASP A 274 9.44 14.97 25.86
CA ASP A 274 10.27 15.90 26.65
C ASP A 274 10.33 15.53 28.14
N TRP A 275 11.54 15.35 28.65
CA TRP A 275 11.80 14.86 30.01
C TRP A 275 12.02 16.05 30.96
N ARG A 276 10.98 16.37 31.74
CA ARG A 276 11.11 16.79 33.14
C ARG A 276 9.97 16.20 33.95
N ASP A 277 10.33 15.59 35.07
CA ASP A 277 9.50 14.88 36.05
C ASP A 277 8.00 15.18 35.97
N VAL A 278 7.25 14.22 35.44
CA VAL A 278 5.80 14.18 35.64
C VAL A 278 5.58 13.60 37.03
N SER A 279 5.13 14.42 37.98
CA SER A 279 4.86 13.94 39.35
C SER A 279 3.66 12.98 39.36
N ASP A 280 2.57 13.30 38.65
CA ASP A 280 1.38 12.46 38.56
C ASP A 280 0.85 12.36 37.12
N LEU A 281 0.41 11.16 36.69
CA LEU A 281 -0.24 10.95 35.39
C LEU A 281 -1.56 11.73 35.25
N SER A 282 -2.22 12.03 36.38
CA SER A 282 -3.48 12.77 36.47
C SER A 282 -3.39 14.22 35.98
N ASP A 283 -2.19 14.81 35.95
CA ASP A 283 -2.00 16.21 35.53
C ASP A 283 -2.03 16.36 33.99
N ARG A 284 -1.78 15.27 33.26
CA ARG A 284 -1.71 15.28 31.79
C ARG A 284 -2.81 14.47 31.11
N LEU A 285 -3.24 13.38 31.74
CA LEU A 285 -4.26 12.49 31.18
C LEU A 285 -5.61 12.79 31.82
N HIS A 286 -6.60 13.06 30.98
CA HIS A 286 -7.98 13.23 31.40
C HIS A 286 -8.81 12.02 30.99
N VAL A 287 -9.86 11.75 31.76
CA VAL A 287 -10.83 10.71 31.43
C VAL A 287 -11.51 11.07 30.12
N GLY A 288 -11.45 10.16 29.14
CA GLY A 288 -11.98 10.36 27.79
C GLY A 288 -10.92 10.63 26.72
N ASP A 289 -9.66 10.89 27.11
CA ASP A 289 -8.58 11.11 26.13
C ASP A 289 -8.26 9.83 25.35
N ILE A 290 -7.97 9.98 24.06
CA ILE A 290 -7.55 8.88 23.18
C ILE A 290 -6.03 8.91 23.04
N LEU A 291 -5.38 7.84 23.48
CA LEU A 291 -3.93 7.68 23.38
C LEU A 291 -3.59 6.62 22.34
N THR A 292 -2.54 6.90 21.57
CA THR A 292 -1.90 5.91 20.70
C THR A 292 -0.80 5.22 21.49
N CYS A 293 -0.96 3.93 21.76
CA CYS A 293 -0.02 3.15 22.58
C CYS A 293 0.46 1.91 21.83
N LYS A 294 1.65 1.44 22.17
CA LYS A 294 2.21 0.17 21.72
C LYS A 294 1.96 -0.92 22.77
N ILE A 295 1.60 -2.13 22.34
CA ILE A 295 1.41 -3.26 23.24
C ILE A 295 2.77 -3.77 23.72
N LYS A 296 3.02 -3.72 25.04
CA LYS A 296 4.26 -4.22 25.66
C LYS A 296 4.15 -5.71 26.00
N SER A 297 3.03 -6.10 26.59
CA SER A 297 2.73 -7.51 26.89
C SER A 297 1.24 -7.71 27.12
N VAL A 298 0.76 -8.92 26.85
CA VAL A 298 -0.63 -9.32 27.07
C VAL A 298 -0.66 -10.32 28.22
N GLN A 299 -1.26 -9.93 29.34
CA GLN A 299 -1.49 -10.79 30.49
C GLN A 299 -2.83 -11.52 30.30
N LYS A 300 -2.77 -12.69 29.67
CA LYS A 300 -3.94 -13.49 29.30
C LYS A 300 -4.75 -13.97 30.53
N ASN A 301 -4.08 -14.24 31.65
CA ASN A 301 -4.71 -14.77 32.88
C ASN A 301 -5.69 -13.81 33.55
N TRP A 302 -5.47 -12.50 33.41
CA TRP A 302 -6.31 -11.45 34.00
C TRP A 302 -7.00 -10.59 32.95
N TYR A 303 -6.91 -10.96 31.68
CA TYR A 303 -7.48 -10.22 30.56
C TYR A 303 -7.01 -8.75 30.52
N ARG A 304 -5.72 -8.52 30.78
CA ARG A 304 -5.10 -7.19 30.83
C ARG A 304 -4.01 -7.02 29.80
N VAL A 305 -3.97 -5.85 29.18
CA VAL A 305 -2.94 -5.50 28.19
C VAL A 305 -2.06 -4.40 28.77
N LEU A 306 -0.75 -4.62 28.85
CA LEU A 306 0.20 -3.59 29.25
C LEU A 306 0.59 -2.76 28.02
N LEU A 307 0.41 -1.45 28.13
CA LEU A 307 0.57 -0.49 27.05
C LEU A 307 1.71 0.47 27.36
N VAL A 308 2.44 0.88 26.32
CA VAL A 308 3.49 1.90 26.37
C VAL A 308 3.11 3.04 25.45
N CYS A 309 3.23 4.26 25.96
CA CYS A 309 2.96 5.49 25.22
C CYS A 309 4.26 6.29 25.12
N SER A 310 5.14 5.88 24.21
CA SER A 310 6.42 6.54 23.97
C SER A 310 6.58 6.91 22.49
N GLU A 311 6.89 8.17 22.21
CA GLU A 311 7.05 8.68 20.84
C GLU A 311 8.24 7.98 20.10
N SER A 312 9.27 7.58 20.85
CA SER A 312 10.40 6.82 20.30
C SER A 312 10.02 5.38 19.92
N GLU A 313 9.16 4.74 20.70
CA GLU A 313 8.70 3.37 20.42
C GLU A 313 7.68 3.29 19.29
N ILE A 314 6.80 4.30 19.18
CA ILE A 314 5.86 4.44 18.06
C ILE A 314 6.64 4.62 16.74
N ARG A 315 7.73 5.41 16.75
CA ARG A 315 8.58 5.59 15.56
C ARG A 315 9.38 4.35 15.18
N ASN A 316 9.77 3.52 16.15
CA ASN A 316 10.51 2.28 15.90
C ASN A 316 9.67 1.18 15.19
N ASP A 317 8.34 1.32 15.15
CA ASP A 317 7.46 0.34 14.53
C ASP A 317 7.56 0.27 13.00
N CYS A 318 7.98 1.37 12.35
CA CYS A 318 8.34 1.39 10.93
C CYS A 318 9.52 0.47 10.59
N SER A 319 10.33 0.13 11.60
CA SER A 319 11.57 -0.66 11.44
C SER A 319 11.37 -2.14 11.78
N GLN A 320 10.45 -2.47 12.69
CA GLN A 320 10.31 -3.82 13.23
C GLN A 320 9.25 -4.69 12.53
N ASN A 321 8.24 -4.09 11.88
CA ASN A 321 7.32 -4.83 10.99
C ASN A 321 7.99 -5.33 9.68
N ILE A 322 9.30 -5.18 9.54
CA ILE A 322 10.09 -5.71 8.42
C ILE A 322 10.26 -7.24 8.49
N LEU A 323 10.00 -7.86 9.65
CA LEU A 323 10.33 -9.28 9.86
C LEU A 323 9.44 -10.28 9.09
N ASN A 324 8.28 -9.85 8.56
CA ASN A 324 7.39 -10.71 7.76
C ASN A 324 7.06 -10.11 6.39
N LEU A 325 7.99 -9.40 5.75
CA LEU A 325 7.85 -9.14 4.32
C LEU A 325 8.24 -10.42 3.58
N ASP A 326 7.32 -10.95 2.77
CA ASP A 326 7.62 -12.00 1.80
C ASP A 326 8.88 -11.62 1.01
N THR A 327 9.70 -12.61 0.66
CA THR A 327 10.88 -12.40 -0.20
C THR A 327 10.49 -11.73 -1.53
N TYR A 328 9.26 -11.96 -1.99
CA TYR A 328 8.68 -11.32 -3.17
C TYR A 328 7.96 -10.00 -2.88
N TYR A 329 7.85 -9.59 -1.61
CA TYR A 329 7.34 -8.27 -1.25
C TYR A 329 8.39 -7.22 -1.62
N HIS A 330 8.25 -6.67 -2.81
CA HIS A 330 8.92 -5.45 -3.19
C HIS A 330 8.10 -4.29 -2.64
N LYS A 331 8.59 -3.59 -1.62
CA LYS A 331 8.05 -2.26 -1.25
C LYS A 331 7.93 -1.48 -2.56
N ASP A 332 6.72 -1.09 -2.93
CA ASP A 332 6.45 -0.35 -4.15
C ASP A 332 7.48 0.77 -4.29
N TRP A 333 8.44 0.59 -5.21
CA TRP A 333 9.50 1.56 -5.50
C TRP A 333 8.92 2.93 -5.88
N ARG A 334 7.63 2.96 -6.26
CA ARG A 334 6.81 4.15 -6.50
C ARG A 334 6.63 5.06 -5.28
N SER A 335 6.62 4.52 -4.06
CA SER A 335 6.44 5.34 -2.84
C SER A 335 7.72 6.12 -2.50
N LEU A 336 8.89 5.49 -2.63
CA LEU A 336 10.20 6.16 -2.55
C LEU A 336 10.41 7.15 -3.70
N GLN A 337 10.01 6.81 -4.92
CA GLN A 337 10.01 7.78 -6.04
C GLN A 337 9.08 8.97 -5.77
N SER A 338 7.91 8.77 -5.17
CA SER A 338 6.98 9.87 -4.86
C SER A 338 7.51 10.79 -3.76
N GLU A 339 8.16 10.26 -2.71
CA GLU A 339 8.80 11.09 -1.68
C GLU A 339 10.07 11.76 -2.17
N GLN A 340 10.86 11.08 -3.00
CA GLN A 340 12.07 11.62 -3.60
C GLN A 340 11.75 12.63 -4.70
N GLU A 341 10.68 12.43 -5.47
CA GLU A 341 10.11 13.41 -6.38
C GLU A 341 9.48 14.58 -5.63
N LYS A 342 8.80 14.38 -4.50
CA LYS A 342 8.29 15.49 -3.67
C LYS A 342 9.44 16.29 -3.06
N SER A 343 10.51 15.61 -2.65
CA SER A 343 11.74 16.23 -2.14
C SER A 343 12.51 16.95 -3.25
N GLN A 344 12.56 16.39 -4.46
CA GLN A 344 13.17 17.00 -5.64
C GLN A 344 12.31 18.14 -6.19
N LYS A 345 10.98 18.01 -6.25
CA LYS A 345 10.02 19.07 -6.59
C LYS A 345 10.07 20.18 -5.54
N GLY A 346 10.18 19.86 -4.25
CA GLY A 346 10.38 20.83 -3.18
C GLY A 346 11.71 21.59 -3.31
N LYS A 347 12.80 20.88 -3.63
CA LYS A 347 14.11 21.50 -3.95
C LYS A 347 14.08 22.31 -5.26
N GLN A 348 13.27 21.93 -6.25
CA GLN A 348 13.06 22.68 -7.50
C GLN A 348 12.16 23.91 -7.27
N LEU A 349 11.13 23.81 -6.42
CA LEU A 349 10.29 24.94 -6.02
C LEU A 349 11.08 25.98 -5.21
N ALA A 350 12.02 25.53 -4.37
CA ALA A 350 12.95 26.43 -3.67
C ALA A 350 13.92 27.17 -4.61
N LYS A 351 14.12 26.69 -5.85
CA LYS A 351 14.88 27.41 -6.89
C LYS A 351 14.03 28.46 -7.63
N LYS A 352 12.69 28.42 -7.53
CA LYS A 352 11.78 29.33 -8.24
C LYS A 352 11.65 30.70 -7.56
N ASN A 353 12.71 31.50 -7.63
CA ASN A 353 12.75 32.89 -7.14
C ASN A 353 11.97 33.91 -8.02
N PHE A 354 11.05 33.49 -8.90
CA PHE A 354 10.19 34.40 -9.66
C PHE A 354 8.73 33.95 -9.66
N LYS A 355 7.80 34.91 -9.70
CA LYS A 355 6.37 34.64 -9.82
C LYS A 355 6.00 34.49 -11.30
N PRO A 356 5.44 33.34 -11.75
CA PRO A 356 5.06 33.13 -13.14
C PRO A 356 3.96 34.12 -13.55
N ARG A 357 3.99 34.59 -14.80
CA ARG A 357 3.06 35.59 -15.35
C ARG A 357 2.24 35.05 -16.53
N MET A 358 1.04 35.60 -16.70
CA MET A 358 0.10 35.23 -17.76
C MET A 358 0.22 36.20 -18.95
N ILE A 359 1.37 36.18 -19.63
CA ILE A 359 1.63 37.01 -20.81
C ILE A 359 1.62 36.09 -22.03
N VAL A 360 0.75 36.40 -22.99
CA VAL A 360 0.63 35.64 -24.25
C VAL A 360 1.45 36.36 -25.31
N HIS A 361 2.69 35.92 -25.53
CA HIS A 361 3.56 36.44 -26.57
C HIS A 361 4.53 35.34 -27.06
N PRO A 362 4.79 35.19 -28.37
CA PRO A 362 5.62 34.11 -28.91
C PRO A 362 7.04 34.04 -28.32
N ARG A 363 7.60 35.18 -27.91
CA ARG A 363 8.95 35.28 -27.32
C ARG A 363 8.94 35.44 -25.79
N PHE A 364 7.80 35.30 -25.12
CA PHE A 364 7.72 35.35 -23.65
C PHE A 364 7.68 33.95 -23.05
N GLN A 365 8.54 33.68 -22.06
CA GLN A 365 8.55 32.41 -21.33
C GLN A 365 8.78 32.64 -19.83
N ASN A 366 8.06 31.88 -19.00
CA ASN A 366 8.23 31.88 -17.54
C ASN A 366 9.43 31.00 -17.15
N ILE A 367 10.64 31.50 -17.37
CA ILE A 367 11.91 30.78 -17.17
C ILE A 367 12.93 31.64 -16.40
N HIS A 368 13.92 30.98 -15.78
CA HIS A 368 15.03 31.67 -15.11
C HIS A 368 16.07 32.24 -16.08
N ALA A 369 16.99 33.06 -15.58
CA ALA A 369 18.11 33.57 -16.38
C ALA A 369 18.98 32.44 -16.95
N ASP A 370 19.32 31.44 -16.13
CA ASP A 370 20.16 30.31 -16.53
C ASP A 370 19.47 29.45 -17.61
N GLU A 371 18.20 29.14 -17.40
CA GLU A 371 17.37 28.40 -18.37
C GLU A 371 17.18 29.17 -19.69
N ALA A 372 17.06 30.50 -19.63
CA ALA A 372 17.04 31.35 -20.82
C ALA A 372 18.37 31.31 -21.59
N THR A 373 19.51 31.27 -20.89
CA THR A 373 20.81 31.13 -21.56
C THR A 373 21.00 29.76 -22.21
N GLU A 374 20.49 28.69 -21.58
CA GLU A 374 20.51 27.35 -22.14
C GLU A 374 19.65 27.24 -23.41
N LEU A 375 18.43 27.78 -23.39
CA LEU A 375 17.54 27.80 -24.55
C LEU A 375 18.06 28.64 -25.72
N LEU A 376 18.84 29.68 -25.44
CA LEU A 376 19.46 30.52 -26.45
C LEU A 376 20.79 29.93 -26.96
N SER A 377 21.44 29.04 -26.21
CA SER A 377 22.72 28.42 -26.62
C SER A 377 22.61 27.72 -27.98
N GLY A 378 21.52 27.01 -28.24
CA GLY A 378 21.26 26.32 -29.52
C GLY A 378 20.75 27.20 -30.66
N LYS A 379 20.55 28.51 -30.46
CA LYS A 379 19.97 29.43 -31.47
C LYS A 379 21.00 30.39 -32.07
N ASP A 380 20.64 31.09 -33.15
CA ASP A 380 21.53 32.04 -33.83
C ASP A 380 21.73 33.36 -33.05
N ALA A 381 22.83 34.08 -33.37
CA ALA A 381 23.11 35.39 -32.79
C ALA A 381 22.05 36.43 -33.22
N GLY A 382 21.50 37.15 -32.25
CA GLY A 382 20.38 38.08 -32.40
C GLY A 382 19.04 37.57 -31.89
N GLU A 383 18.94 36.30 -31.49
CA GLU A 383 17.72 35.73 -30.92
C GLU A 383 17.46 36.24 -29.50
N SER A 384 16.20 36.64 -29.21
CA SER A 384 15.82 37.32 -27.96
C SER A 384 14.63 36.67 -27.23
N ILE A 385 14.67 36.55 -25.91
CA ILE A 385 13.55 36.01 -25.11
C ILE A 385 13.21 36.97 -23.98
N PHE A 386 11.92 37.20 -23.76
CA PHE A 386 11.40 37.91 -22.61
C PHE A 386 11.10 36.93 -21.48
N ARG A 387 11.53 37.27 -20.26
CA ARG A 387 11.26 36.49 -19.05
C ARG A 387 10.88 37.38 -17.87
N PRO A 388 10.20 36.85 -16.84
CA PRO A 388 10.00 37.56 -15.59
C PRO A 388 11.33 38.00 -14.96
N SER A 389 11.37 39.21 -14.42
CA SER A 389 12.51 39.70 -13.65
C SER A 389 12.40 39.25 -12.18
N SER A 390 13.55 38.97 -11.56
CA SER A 390 13.65 38.74 -10.12
C SER A 390 13.49 40.02 -9.30
N GLN A 391 13.54 41.19 -9.93
CA GLN A 391 13.41 42.50 -9.27
C GLN A 391 11.97 42.84 -8.86
N GLY A 392 10.97 42.14 -9.41
CA GLY A 392 9.57 42.29 -8.98
C GLY A 392 8.55 42.10 -10.10
N PRO A 393 7.24 42.22 -9.78
CA PRO A 393 6.12 42.05 -10.71
C PRO A 393 5.95 43.20 -11.73
N SER A 394 6.69 44.30 -11.57
CA SER A 394 6.70 45.45 -12.49
C SER A 394 7.94 45.50 -13.39
N HIS A 395 8.76 44.44 -13.40
CA HIS A 395 9.98 44.37 -14.20
C HIS A 395 9.95 43.13 -15.09
N LEU A 396 10.32 43.29 -16.36
CA LEU A 396 10.59 42.19 -17.28
C LEU A 396 12.05 42.23 -17.69
N THR A 397 12.65 41.09 -17.99
CA THR A 397 14.02 41.05 -18.50
C THR A 397 14.04 40.49 -19.91
N LEU A 398 14.58 41.27 -20.83
CA LEU A 398 14.93 40.86 -22.19
C LEU A 398 16.32 40.21 -22.17
N THR A 399 16.40 38.97 -22.60
CA THR A 399 17.68 38.26 -22.77
C THR A 399 17.96 38.09 -24.25
N LEU A 400 19.06 38.67 -24.74
CA LEU A 400 19.48 38.65 -26.14
C LEU A 400 20.79 37.88 -26.28
N LYS A 401 20.87 36.96 -27.26
CA LYS A 401 22.13 36.31 -27.63
C LYS A 401 22.97 37.25 -28.50
N VAL A 402 24.10 37.73 -27.97
CA VAL A 402 25.03 38.60 -28.71
C VAL A 402 26.02 37.76 -29.51
N TYR A 403 26.60 36.75 -28.87
CA TYR A 403 27.50 35.79 -29.48
C TYR A 403 27.45 34.46 -28.71
N ASP A 404 28.12 33.42 -29.21
CA ASP A 404 28.16 32.14 -28.50
C ASP A 404 28.83 32.30 -27.12
N GLY A 405 28.14 31.86 -26.07
CA GLY A 405 28.53 32.08 -24.67
C GLY A 405 28.40 33.52 -24.15
N VAL A 406 27.88 34.48 -24.92
CA VAL A 406 27.70 35.89 -24.49
C VAL A 406 26.24 36.34 -24.66
N TYR A 407 25.57 36.55 -23.53
CA TYR A 407 24.17 36.97 -23.46
C TYR A 407 24.04 38.35 -22.81
N ALA A 408 23.25 39.23 -23.41
CA ALA A 408 22.92 40.53 -22.86
C ALA A 408 21.55 40.48 -22.18
N HIS A 409 21.48 40.92 -20.93
CA HIS A 409 20.23 41.04 -20.18
C HIS A 409 19.87 42.51 -20.02
N LYS A 410 18.70 42.91 -20.52
CA LYS A 410 18.19 44.28 -20.42
C LYS A 410 16.91 44.28 -19.60
N ASP A 411 16.88 45.13 -18.57
CA ASP A 411 15.69 45.31 -17.75
C ASP A 411 14.69 46.25 -18.43
N ILE A 412 13.41 45.89 -18.35
CA ILE A 412 12.26 46.61 -18.90
C ILE A 412 11.35 46.93 -17.72
N VAL A 413 11.10 48.22 -17.48
CA VAL A 413 10.23 48.67 -16.39
C VAL A 413 8.82 48.85 -16.93
N GLU A 414 7.84 48.22 -16.27
CA GLU A 414 6.44 48.28 -16.65
C GLU A 414 5.71 49.38 -15.86
N GLY A 415 5.16 50.36 -16.57
CA GLY A 415 4.32 51.42 -16.04
C GLY A 415 2.82 51.06 -16.05
N GLY A 416 2.05 51.77 -15.22
CA GLY A 416 0.58 51.67 -15.19
C GLY A 416 0.01 50.46 -14.45
N LYS A 417 0.78 49.83 -13.55
CA LYS A 417 0.32 48.72 -12.68
C LYS A 417 -0.13 49.24 -11.32
N GLU A 418 -1.37 48.93 -10.92
CA GLU A 418 -1.86 49.26 -9.59
C GLU A 418 -1.47 48.16 -8.58
N PRO A 419 -0.80 48.50 -7.46
CA PRO A 419 -0.32 47.49 -6.52
C PRO A 419 -1.43 46.75 -5.76
N LYS A 420 -2.69 47.23 -5.86
CA LYS A 420 -3.86 46.65 -5.18
C LYS A 420 -4.55 45.54 -5.99
N ASP A 421 -4.37 45.52 -7.32
CA ASP A 421 -5.02 44.53 -8.20
C ASP A 421 -4.07 43.40 -8.58
N VAL A 422 -4.28 42.23 -7.97
CA VAL A 422 -3.49 41.01 -8.20
C VAL A 422 -3.48 40.58 -9.68
N THR A 423 -4.59 40.81 -10.39
CA THR A 423 -4.73 40.50 -11.82
C THR A 423 -3.92 41.44 -12.72
N SER A 424 -3.79 42.72 -12.32
CA SER A 424 -2.99 43.72 -13.06
C SER A 424 -1.49 43.44 -12.97
N LEU A 425 -1.02 42.85 -11.86
CA LEU A 425 0.39 42.50 -11.63
C LEU A 425 0.85 41.29 -12.47
N LEU A 426 -0.07 40.38 -12.82
CA LEU A 426 0.20 39.18 -13.62
C LEU A 426 0.14 39.44 -15.13
N ARG A 427 -0.51 40.53 -15.55
CA ARG A 427 -0.58 41.00 -16.94
C ARG A 427 0.57 41.98 -17.25
N ILE A 428 0.74 42.26 -18.53
CA ILE A 428 1.70 43.26 -19.00
C ILE A 428 1.24 44.67 -18.58
N GLY A 429 2.19 45.54 -18.25
CA GLY A 429 1.91 46.96 -17.95
C GLY A 429 1.38 47.71 -19.17
N LYS A 430 0.83 48.91 -18.94
CA LYS A 430 0.32 49.77 -20.02
C LYS A 430 1.43 50.42 -20.85
N THR A 431 2.62 50.55 -20.27
CA THR A 431 3.80 51.12 -20.93
C THR A 431 5.03 50.34 -20.51
N LEU A 432 5.94 50.09 -21.44
CA LEU A 432 7.22 49.43 -21.21
C LEU A 432 8.33 50.46 -21.41
N THR A 433 9.24 50.63 -20.47
CA THR A 433 10.34 51.59 -20.61
C THR A 433 11.69 50.86 -20.58
N ILE A 434 12.55 51.19 -21.56
CA ILE A 434 13.88 50.63 -21.71
C ILE A 434 14.89 51.77 -21.78
N GLY A 435 15.54 52.08 -20.66
CA GLY A 435 16.44 53.23 -20.57
C GLY A 435 15.67 54.55 -20.68
N GLU A 436 15.81 55.25 -21.80
CA GLU A 436 15.15 56.56 -22.07
C GLU A 436 13.96 56.43 -23.03
N ASP A 437 13.81 55.30 -23.72
CA ASP A 437 12.77 55.08 -24.72
C ASP A 437 11.56 54.35 -24.06
N THR A 438 10.34 54.76 -24.44
CA THR A 438 9.06 54.21 -23.96
C THR A 438 8.30 53.54 -25.09
N PHE A 439 7.68 52.40 -24.80
CA PHE A 439 6.97 51.52 -25.75
C PHE A 439 5.59 51.14 -25.20
N GLU A 440 4.65 50.82 -26.07
CA GLU A 440 3.27 50.46 -25.72
C GLU A 440 3.13 48.95 -25.45
N ASP A 441 3.73 48.10 -26.28
CA ASP A 441 3.66 46.65 -26.17
C ASP A 441 5.01 45.94 -26.48
N LEU A 442 5.03 44.61 -26.37
CA LEU A 442 6.25 43.83 -26.64
C LEU A 442 6.60 43.80 -28.14
N ASP A 443 5.60 43.90 -29.03
CA ASP A 443 5.82 43.90 -30.47
C ASP A 443 6.52 45.20 -30.91
N GLU A 444 6.12 46.37 -30.37
CA GLU A 444 6.84 47.62 -30.60
C GLU A 444 8.29 47.57 -30.07
N VAL A 445 8.52 46.89 -28.94
CA VAL A 445 9.89 46.65 -28.44
C VAL A 445 10.70 45.78 -29.41
N MET A 446 10.08 44.77 -30.02
CA MET A 446 10.75 43.96 -31.04
C MET A 446 11.15 44.82 -32.24
N ASP A 447 10.19 45.55 -32.80
CA ASP A 447 10.37 46.29 -34.06
C ASP A 447 11.28 47.51 -33.92
N ARG A 448 11.14 48.28 -32.83
CA ARG A 448 11.83 49.57 -32.66
C ARG A 448 13.16 49.44 -31.92
N TYR A 449 13.32 48.43 -31.07
CA TYR A 449 14.51 48.27 -30.24
C TYR A 449 15.34 47.05 -30.64
N ILE A 450 14.75 45.87 -30.77
CA ILE A 450 15.50 44.63 -30.98
C ILE A 450 15.94 44.49 -32.44
N ASP A 451 15.05 44.70 -33.40
CA ASP A 451 15.36 44.50 -34.82
C ASP A 451 16.50 45.40 -35.33
N PRO A 452 16.52 46.72 -35.02
CA PRO A 452 17.65 47.58 -35.38
C PRO A 452 18.94 47.17 -34.66
N LEU A 453 18.83 46.76 -33.39
CA LEU A 453 19.98 46.30 -32.61
C LEU A 453 20.59 45.01 -33.19
N VAL A 454 19.75 44.05 -33.58
CA VAL A 454 20.16 42.80 -34.22
C VAL A 454 20.74 43.07 -35.60
N ALA A 455 20.18 44.00 -36.37
CA ALA A 455 20.74 44.42 -37.65
C ALA A 455 22.16 45.00 -37.50
N HIS A 456 22.37 45.91 -36.54
CA HIS A 456 23.69 46.47 -36.25
C HIS A 456 24.66 45.43 -35.72
N LEU A 457 24.20 44.49 -34.88
CA LEU A 457 25.01 43.38 -34.40
C LEU A 457 25.46 42.47 -35.57
N LYS A 458 24.54 42.06 -36.43
CA LYS A 458 24.84 41.24 -37.62
C LYS A 458 25.78 41.97 -38.59
N ALA A 459 25.61 43.28 -38.77
CA ALA A 459 26.51 44.10 -39.57
C ALA A 459 27.94 44.10 -39.00
N MET A 460 28.10 44.14 -37.68
CA MET A 460 29.41 44.06 -37.02
C MET A 460 30.04 42.66 -37.12
N LEU A 461 29.26 41.60 -36.92
CA LEU A 461 29.75 40.21 -37.05
C LEU A 461 30.21 39.89 -38.48
N ASN A 462 29.61 40.53 -39.48
CA ASN A 462 29.96 40.38 -40.90
C ASN A 462 30.99 41.41 -41.40
N TYR A 463 31.54 42.26 -40.52
CA TYR A 463 32.50 43.28 -40.93
C TYR A 463 33.85 42.65 -41.33
N ARG A 464 34.48 43.18 -42.39
CA ARG A 464 35.74 42.67 -42.97
C ARG A 464 36.92 42.49 -42.00
N LYS A 465 36.94 43.24 -40.90
CA LYS A 465 37.99 43.22 -39.87
C LYS A 465 37.53 42.62 -38.54
N PHE A 466 36.38 41.95 -38.56
CA PHE A 466 35.90 41.19 -37.42
C PHE A 466 36.65 39.86 -37.32
N ARG A 467 37.16 39.54 -36.14
CA ARG A 467 37.88 38.29 -35.84
C ARG A 467 37.11 37.54 -34.75
N ARG A 468 36.92 36.24 -34.97
CA ARG A 468 36.29 35.33 -34.00
C ARG A 468 37.39 34.72 -33.14
N GLY A 469 37.22 34.73 -31.82
CA GLY A 469 38.18 34.15 -30.88
C GLY A 469 38.13 34.83 -29.52
N THR A 470 38.86 34.26 -28.57
CA THR A 470 39.07 34.90 -27.26
C THR A 470 39.94 36.15 -27.42
N LYS A 471 39.91 37.05 -26.43
CA LYS A 471 40.70 38.29 -26.45
C LYS A 471 42.19 38.04 -26.76
N ALA A 472 42.78 37.00 -26.16
CA ALA A 472 44.17 36.63 -26.37
C ALA A 472 44.46 36.12 -27.79
N GLU A 473 43.59 35.26 -28.34
CA GLU A 473 43.72 34.78 -29.73
C GLU A 473 43.64 35.93 -30.73
N VAL A 474 42.72 36.87 -30.51
CA VAL A 474 42.57 38.06 -31.36
C VAL A 474 43.83 38.95 -31.28
N ASP A 475 44.45 39.06 -30.11
CA ASP A 475 45.68 39.82 -29.90
C ASP A 475 46.89 39.18 -30.58
N GLU A 476 47.03 37.85 -30.49
CA GLU A 476 48.09 37.10 -31.18
C GLU A 476 47.98 37.22 -32.70
N LEU A 477 46.77 37.09 -33.25
CA LEU A 477 46.51 37.28 -34.68
C LEU A 477 46.84 38.70 -35.13
N LEU A 478 46.52 39.69 -34.30
CA LEU A 478 46.82 41.08 -34.61
C LEU A 478 48.32 41.39 -34.52
N TRP A 479 49.02 40.72 -33.60
CA TRP A 479 50.46 40.80 -33.44
C TRP A 479 51.20 40.19 -34.64
N LEU A 480 50.73 39.06 -35.17
CA LEU A 480 51.22 38.46 -36.41
C LEU A 480 51.01 39.41 -37.62
N GLU A 481 49.82 40.02 -37.76
CA GLU A 481 49.55 41.00 -38.83
C GLU A 481 50.47 42.23 -38.73
N LYS A 482 50.84 42.63 -37.50
CA LYS A 482 51.79 43.73 -37.26
C LYS A 482 53.23 43.35 -37.58
N LEU A 483 53.63 42.10 -37.36
CA LEU A 483 54.95 41.59 -37.75
C LEU A 483 55.12 41.55 -39.27
N GLU A 484 54.08 41.13 -39.99
CA GLU A 484 54.09 41.10 -41.46
C GLU A 484 54.13 42.51 -42.07
N TYR A 485 53.43 43.47 -41.46
CA TYR A 485 53.38 44.86 -41.94
C TYR A 485 53.68 45.90 -40.84
N PRO A 486 54.95 46.08 -40.43
CA PRO A 486 55.33 46.92 -39.29
C PRO A 486 54.92 48.39 -39.40
N MET A 487 54.87 48.94 -40.62
CA MET A 487 54.50 50.33 -40.90
C MET A 487 52.97 50.58 -40.85
N ARG A 488 52.13 49.54 -40.81
CA ARG A 488 50.67 49.66 -40.77
C ARG A 488 50.16 49.59 -39.33
N ILE A 489 49.10 50.36 -39.03
CA ILE A 489 48.35 50.19 -37.77
C ILE A 489 47.37 49.04 -37.98
N ALA A 490 47.69 47.89 -37.37
CA ALA A 490 46.80 46.73 -37.37
C ALA A 490 45.65 46.99 -36.38
N TYR A 491 44.42 46.77 -36.83
CA TYR A 491 43.24 46.84 -35.98
C TYR A 491 42.19 45.81 -36.39
N CYS A 492 41.46 45.29 -35.40
CA CYS A 492 40.39 44.31 -35.55
C CYS A 492 39.26 44.56 -34.55
N PHE A 493 38.08 44.03 -34.85
CA PHE A 493 36.95 43.96 -33.93
C PHE A 493 36.81 42.54 -33.39
N GLY A 494 36.57 42.39 -32.09
CA GLY A 494 36.31 41.14 -31.40
C GLY A 494 35.15 41.25 -30.42
N ILE A 495 34.66 40.12 -29.92
CA ILE A 495 33.57 40.11 -28.93
C ILE A 495 34.11 40.39 -27.53
N SER A 496 33.38 41.19 -26.75
CA SER A 496 33.67 41.34 -25.32
C SER A 496 32.92 40.29 -24.50
N HIS A 497 33.66 39.38 -23.86
CA HIS A 497 33.10 38.46 -22.86
C HIS A 497 32.93 39.15 -21.49
N GLU A 498 33.64 40.25 -21.23
CA GLU A 498 33.58 41.01 -19.97
C GLU A 498 32.35 41.93 -19.89
N HIS A 499 31.89 42.43 -21.03
CA HIS A 499 30.82 43.42 -21.13
C HIS A 499 29.83 43.02 -22.23
N PRO A 500 28.77 42.26 -21.90
CA PRO A 500 27.80 41.80 -22.88
C PRO A 500 27.08 42.98 -23.54
N GLY A 501 27.01 42.98 -24.88
CA GLY A 501 26.46 44.09 -25.67
C GLY A 501 27.49 45.14 -26.12
N THR A 502 28.78 44.93 -25.80
CA THR A 502 29.88 45.73 -26.35
C THR A 502 30.83 44.88 -27.20
N ILE A 503 31.45 45.52 -28.18
CA ILE A 503 32.44 44.94 -29.09
C ILE A 503 33.79 45.57 -28.74
N ILE A 504 34.83 44.76 -28.70
CA ILE A 504 36.20 45.22 -28.45
C ILE A 504 36.82 45.61 -29.78
N LEU A 505 37.30 46.85 -29.88
CA LEU A 505 38.21 47.31 -30.93
C LEU A 505 39.63 47.17 -30.39
N THR A 506 40.38 46.20 -30.91
CA THR A 506 41.80 46.03 -30.59
C THR A 506 42.65 46.64 -31.70
N TYR A 507 43.66 47.44 -31.34
CA TYR A 507 44.63 47.99 -32.29
C TYR A 507 46.05 48.03 -31.71
N ILE A 508 47.06 47.87 -32.58
CA ILE A 508 48.48 47.97 -32.21
C ILE A 508 49.10 49.14 -32.98
N ARG A 509 49.51 50.16 -32.23
CA ARG A 509 50.18 51.35 -32.78
C ARG A 509 51.69 51.13 -32.90
N SER A 510 52.36 50.92 -31.78
CA SER A 510 53.82 50.72 -31.69
C SER A 510 54.17 49.27 -31.34
N ALA A 511 53.94 48.85 -30.09
CA ALA A 511 54.29 47.51 -29.60
C ALA A 511 53.16 46.83 -28.80
N ASN A 512 52.42 47.58 -27.98
CA ASN A 512 51.39 47.01 -27.11
C ASN A 512 50.00 47.06 -27.78
N PRO A 513 49.19 45.99 -27.65
CA PRO A 513 47.79 46.02 -28.05
C PRO A 513 46.99 46.97 -27.12
N HIS A 514 46.06 47.70 -27.72
CA HIS A 514 45.13 48.57 -27.04
C HIS A 514 43.71 48.12 -27.32
N HIS A 515 42.89 48.06 -26.28
CA HIS A 515 41.48 47.66 -26.35
C HIS A 515 40.59 48.84 -26.03
N GLU A 516 39.66 49.16 -26.93
CA GLU A 516 38.58 50.11 -26.69
C GLU A 516 37.22 49.43 -26.88
N TYR A 517 36.20 49.88 -26.17
CA TYR A 517 34.87 49.29 -26.24
C TYR A 517 33.94 50.12 -27.11
N VAL A 518 33.27 49.46 -28.04
CA VAL A 518 32.21 50.01 -28.89
C VAL A 518 30.88 49.44 -28.40
N GLY A 519 29.97 50.30 -27.95
CA GLY A 519 28.63 49.88 -27.55
C GLY A 519 27.71 49.76 -28.76
N VAL A 520 26.93 48.68 -28.85
CA VAL A 520 25.92 48.51 -29.90
C VAL A 520 24.56 48.97 -29.36
N TYR A 521 23.91 49.89 -30.07
CA TYR A 521 22.59 50.44 -29.71
C TYR A 521 21.66 50.39 -30.93
N PRO A 522 20.33 50.48 -30.74
CA PRO A 522 19.38 50.54 -31.86
C PRO A 522 19.59 51.76 -32.77
N LYS A 523 20.14 52.86 -32.22
CA LYS A 523 20.47 54.11 -32.93
C LYS A 523 21.86 54.06 -33.61
N GLY A 524 22.57 52.93 -33.57
CA GLY A 524 23.91 52.74 -34.13
C GLY A 524 25.00 52.41 -33.09
N PHE A 525 26.25 52.71 -33.42
CA PHE A 525 27.42 52.38 -32.62
C PHE A 525 27.91 53.56 -31.78
N LYS A 526 28.07 53.34 -30.48
CA LYS A 526 28.60 54.34 -29.54
C LYS A 526 30.09 54.14 -29.34
N PHE A 527 30.89 55.14 -29.71
CA PHE A 527 32.33 55.13 -29.52
C PHE A 527 32.82 56.51 -29.04
N ARG A 528 33.61 56.55 -27.96
CA ARG A 528 34.13 57.79 -27.32
C ARG A 528 33.06 58.90 -27.14
N LYS A 529 31.89 58.52 -26.60
CA LYS A 529 30.71 59.40 -26.36
C LYS A 529 30.00 59.94 -27.62
N ARG A 530 30.39 59.53 -28.83
CA ARG A 530 29.69 59.85 -30.08
C ARG A 530 28.92 58.65 -30.60
N MET A 531 27.81 58.91 -31.28
CA MET A 531 26.98 57.91 -31.95
C MET A 531 27.30 57.91 -33.45
N PHE A 532 27.45 56.73 -34.03
CA PHE A 532 27.73 56.52 -35.45
C PHE A 532 26.70 55.56 -36.04
N GLU A 533 26.07 55.93 -37.14
CA GLU A 533 25.09 55.09 -37.84
C GLU A 533 25.78 53.89 -38.52
N ASP A 534 26.94 54.13 -39.14
CA ASP A 534 27.69 53.14 -39.92
C ASP A 534 29.04 52.79 -39.28
N ILE A 535 29.44 51.53 -39.46
CA ILE A 535 30.74 51.00 -39.01
C ILE A 535 31.89 51.74 -39.72
N ASP A 536 31.76 52.03 -41.01
CA ASP A 536 32.81 52.69 -41.77
C ASP A 536 33.02 54.16 -41.35
N ARG A 537 31.96 54.85 -40.90
CA ARG A 537 32.09 56.19 -40.31
C ARG A 537 32.79 56.14 -38.96
N LEU A 538 32.49 55.12 -38.14
CA LEU A 538 33.19 54.87 -36.88
C LEU A 538 34.68 54.59 -37.12
N VAL A 539 35.00 53.75 -38.11
CA VAL A 539 36.39 53.42 -38.47
C VAL A 539 37.12 54.64 -39.03
N ALA A 540 36.48 55.46 -39.87
CA ALA A 540 37.08 56.69 -40.38
C ALA A 540 37.34 57.71 -39.26
N TYR A 541 36.43 57.79 -38.28
CA TYR A 541 36.61 58.62 -37.09
C TYR A 541 37.77 58.10 -36.23
N PHE A 542 37.80 56.79 -35.94
CA PHE A 542 38.89 56.14 -35.24
C PHE A 542 40.24 56.42 -35.90
N GLN A 543 40.34 56.25 -37.24
CA GLN A 543 41.56 56.48 -38.00
C GLN A 543 42.06 57.93 -37.96
N ARG A 544 41.16 58.91 -37.82
CA ARG A 544 41.52 60.34 -37.72
C ARG A 544 41.87 60.77 -36.29
N HIS A 545 41.43 60.02 -35.28
CA HIS A 545 41.58 60.35 -33.85
C HIS A 545 42.39 59.28 -33.11
N ILE A 546 43.33 58.62 -33.80
CA ILE A 546 44.24 57.62 -33.21
C ILE A 546 45.15 58.27 -32.16
N ASP A 547 45.58 59.52 -32.43
CA ASP A 547 46.58 60.24 -31.63
C ASP A 547 45.97 61.09 -30.50
N ASP A 548 44.64 61.14 -30.37
CA ASP A 548 43.99 61.87 -29.28
C ASP A 548 44.35 61.23 -27.92
N PRO A 549 44.80 62.02 -26.93
CA PRO A 549 45.07 61.51 -25.59
C PRO A 549 43.79 60.97 -24.98
N ARG A 550 43.92 59.83 -24.28
CA ARG A 550 42.82 59.18 -23.57
C ARG A 550 42.15 60.20 -22.65
N LEU A 551 40.86 60.47 -22.84
CA LEU A 551 40.07 60.95 -21.71
C LEU A 551 40.12 59.85 -20.67
N GLU A 552 40.73 60.15 -19.53
CA GLU A 552 40.66 59.31 -18.35
C GLU A 552 39.22 58.84 -18.15
N SER A 553 39.11 57.54 -17.93
CA SER A 553 37.90 56.88 -17.51
C SER A 553 37.38 57.58 -16.25
N GLY A 554 36.42 58.49 -16.43
CA GLY A 554 35.37 58.69 -15.42
C GLY A 554 34.82 57.31 -15.03
N PRO A 555 34.28 57.17 -13.80
CA PRO A 555 34.18 55.90 -13.11
C PRO A 555 33.66 54.79 -14.01
N SER A 556 34.35 53.65 -13.93
CA SER A 556 33.96 52.34 -14.47
C SER A 556 32.45 52.23 -14.61
N ILE A 557 31.98 51.67 -15.74
CA ILE A 557 30.57 51.35 -16.02
C ILE A 557 30.11 50.27 -15.02
N ARG A 558 29.90 50.75 -13.80
CA ARG A 558 29.28 50.18 -12.62
C ARG A 558 28.59 51.31 -11.86
N THR A 559 28.10 52.36 -12.54
CA THR A 559 27.12 53.32 -11.99
C THR A 559 26.57 54.25 -13.08
N VAL A 560 25.66 53.73 -13.91
CA VAL A 560 24.56 54.53 -14.52
C VAL A 560 23.22 53.92 -14.10
N ALA A 561 23.22 53.34 -12.90
CA ALA A 561 22.04 52.99 -12.12
C ALA A 561 22.24 53.53 -10.68
N ALA A 562 22.74 54.75 -10.56
CA ALA A 562 22.58 55.61 -9.38
C ALA A 562 22.92 57.04 -9.79
N MET A 563 22.01 57.97 -9.53
CA MET A 563 22.12 59.43 -9.60
C MET A 563 21.86 60.13 -10.95
N GLY A 564 20.57 60.32 -11.26
CA GLY A 564 19.96 61.66 -11.34
C GLY A 564 18.62 61.53 -10.60
N HIS A 565 18.36 62.19 -9.48
CA HIS A 565 18.38 63.63 -9.27
C HIS A 565 18.99 64.01 -7.92
N LEU A 566 19.87 65.02 -7.91
CA LEU A 566 19.63 66.27 -7.16
C LEU A 566 20.72 67.31 -7.50
N TRP A 567 20.31 68.44 -8.11
CA TRP A 567 20.57 69.81 -7.65
C TRP A 567 19.61 70.72 -8.45
N ALA A 568 19.01 71.80 -7.95
CA ALA A 568 19.40 72.70 -6.87
C ALA A 568 18.17 73.35 -6.25
N VAL A 569 18.22 73.66 -4.94
CA VAL A 569 17.78 74.97 -4.43
C VAL A 569 18.74 75.39 -3.33
N VAL A 570 19.25 76.61 -3.52
CA VAL A 570 20.08 77.40 -2.61
C VAL A 570 19.35 77.62 -1.28
N GLY A 571 20.07 77.50 -0.18
CA GLY A 571 19.54 77.69 1.16
C GLY A 571 19.22 79.15 1.52
N VAL A 572 18.17 79.31 2.32
CA VAL A 572 18.03 80.30 3.39
C VAL A 572 17.32 79.58 4.54
N GLY A 573 17.80 79.80 5.77
CA GLY A 573 17.70 78.87 6.89
C GLY A 573 16.41 78.89 7.70
N SER A 574 16.30 77.93 8.63
CA SER A 574 16.13 78.20 10.06
C SER A 574 16.25 76.90 10.87
N THR A 575 16.62 77.07 12.13
CA THR A 575 17.13 76.14 13.14
C THR A 575 16.07 75.31 13.88
N ASN A 576 16.50 74.15 14.41
CA ASN A 576 16.00 73.39 15.59
C ASN A 576 14.52 72.89 15.54
N GLU A 577 14.10 71.67 15.90
CA GLU A 577 14.54 70.58 16.80
C GLU A 577 14.08 69.23 16.18
N GLY A 578 14.76 68.09 16.28
CA GLY A 578 14.98 67.26 17.47
C GLY A 578 14.62 65.80 17.10
N GLY A 579 15.61 64.92 16.91
CA GLY A 579 15.38 63.52 16.53
C GLY A 579 16.67 62.74 16.34
N TRP A 580 17.07 61.99 17.38
CA TRP A 580 18.15 61.01 17.28
C TRP A 580 17.57 59.62 16.94
N ARG A 581 18.22 58.99 15.96
CA ARG A 581 18.09 57.61 15.51
C ARG A 581 18.36 56.61 16.64
N GLY A 582 17.88 55.38 16.43
CA GLY A 582 18.80 54.23 16.46
C GLY A 582 18.25 52.95 17.06
N GLN A 583 17.78 52.06 16.18
CA GLN A 583 18.11 50.63 16.09
C GLN A 583 18.14 49.75 17.36
N SER A 584 17.27 48.73 17.29
CA SER A 584 17.59 47.29 17.35
C SER A 584 17.73 46.57 18.70
N PHE A 585 17.26 45.32 18.60
CA PHE A 585 17.55 44.10 19.39
C PHE A 585 16.62 43.71 20.55
N ASP A 586 15.98 42.56 20.28
CA ASP A 586 15.88 41.37 21.10
C ASP A 586 14.95 41.29 22.33
N ARG A 587 14.34 40.10 22.35
CA ARG A 587 14.02 39.23 23.48
C ARG A 587 12.65 39.37 24.20
N ASP A 588 12.00 38.21 24.17
CA ASP A 588 11.50 37.45 25.32
C ASP A 588 10.18 37.83 26.01
N LEU A 589 9.36 36.77 26.07
CA LEU A 589 8.61 36.26 27.21
C LEU A 589 7.29 36.93 27.64
N LEU A 590 6.26 36.08 27.56
CA LEU A 590 5.30 35.70 28.61
C LEU A 590 4.18 36.67 29.03
N SER A 591 3.01 36.03 29.08
CA SER A 591 1.93 36.18 30.05
C SER A 591 0.85 37.24 29.81
N THR A 592 -0.37 36.69 29.75
CA THR A 592 -1.68 37.31 29.99
C THR A 592 -1.73 38.09 31.31
N PRO A 593 -2.67 39.05 31.47
CA PRO A 593 -3.95 38.70 32.10
C PRO A 593 -5.20 39.48 31.60
N SER A 594 -6.30 38.72 31.50
CA SER A 594 -7.71 39.02 31.84
C SER A 594 -8.41 40.37 31.60
N SER A 595 -9.72 40.21 31.29
CA SER A 595 -10.90 41.06 31.56
C SER A 595 -11.30 42.08 30.48
N GLN A 596 -12.57 42.36 30.13
CA GLN A 596 -13.90 41.76 30.28
C GLN A 596 -14.88 42.69 29.50
N THR A 597 -16.12 42.22 29.22
CA THR A 597 -17.32 42.92 28.70
C THR A 597 -17.43 43.06 27.16
N GLY A 598 -18.56 42.80 26.48
CA GLY A 598 -19.93 42.35 26.80
C GLY A 598 -20.62 41.94 25.46
N ARG A 599 -21.43 40.87 25.39
CA ARG A 599 -22.89 40.71 25.65
C ARG A 599 -23.78 40.79 24.38
N ASN A 600 -24.84 39.97 24.41
CA ASN A 600 -25.96 39.69 23.47
C ASN A 600 -25.65 38.68 22.35
N GLY A 601 -26.32 37.53 22.17
CA GLY A 601 -27.64 37.00 22.59
C GLY A 601 -28.50 36.75 21.32
N GLY A 602 -29.22 35.66 21.06
CA GLY A 602 -29.46 34.38 21.72
C GLY A 602 -30.43 33.49 20.88
N SER A 603 -30.70 32.26 21.38
CA SER A 603 -31.89 31.38 21.16
C SER A 603 -32.14 30.78 19.76
N ARG A 604 -32.67 29.55 19.55
CA ARG A 604 -33.36 28.49 20.35
C ARG A 604 -33.40 27.22 19.47
N ASP A 605 -33.00 26.04 19.94
CA ASP A 605 -33.81 24.91 20.45
C ASP A 605 -34.75 24.18 19.47
N GLY A 606 -34.65 22.83 19.44
CA GLY A 606 -35.82 21.95 19.23
C GLY A 606 -35.61 20.66 18.42
N HIS A 607 -35.17 19.57 19.04
CA HIS A 607 -35.62 18.20 18.71
C HIS A 607 -36.98 17.94 19.40
N PRO A 608 -37.85 17.03 18.92
CA PRO A 608 -37.73 15.61 19.31
C PRO A 608 -38.21 14.53 18.31
N SER A 609 -37.73 13.32 18.59
CA SER A 609 -38.13 11.95 18.25
C SER A 609 -39.56 11.64 17.72
N SER A 610 -39.66 10.64 16.83
CA SER A 610 -40.42 9.38 17.05
C SER A 610 -40.52 8.49 15.78
N LEU A 611 -40.19 7.20 15.92
CA LEU A 611 -40.70 6.09 15.08
C LEU A 611 -42.12 5.72 15.57
N PRO A 612 -43.01 5.14 14.72
CA PRO A 612 -43.13 3.68 14.66
C PRO A 612 -43.47 3.07 13.26
N ARG A 613 -43.13 1.79 13.10
CA ARG A 613 -43.54 0.81 12.05
C ARG A 613 -45.06 0.50 12.10
N PRO A 614 -45.61 -0.57 11.43
CA PRO A 614 -45.59 -1.08 10.04
C PRO A 614 -47.03 -1.40 9.51
N TYR A 615 -47.23 -1.73 8.23
CA TYR A 615 -48.28 -2.61 7.63
C TYR A 615 -48.02 -2.59 6.10
N GLY A 616 -48.21 -3.61 5.27
CA GLY A 616 -48.78 -4.95 5.37
C GLY A 616 -48.67 -5.62 4.00
N SER A 617 -48.74 -6.94 3.99
CA SER A 617 -48.69 -7.83 2.82
C SER A 617 -49.88 -7.67 1.86
N ARG A 618 -49.68 -7.83 0.55
CA ARG A 618 -50.60 -8.63 -0.30
C ARG A 618 -50.02 -9.07 -1.65
N HIS A 619 -50.36 -10.33 -1.96
CA HIS A 619 -50.16 -11.13 -3.16
C HIS A 619 -50.68 -10.55 -4.50
N GLY A 620 -50.10 -11.03 -5.61
CA GLY A 620 -50.89 -11.65 -6.70
C GLY A 620 -50.44 -11.40 -8.16
N GLY A 621 -50.23 -12.50 -8.92
CA GLY A 621 -50.23 -12.60 -10.40
C GLY A 621 -48.86 -12.41 -11.07
N HIS A 622 -48.13 -13.39 -11.63
CA HIS A 622 -48.41 -14.48 -12.60
C HIS A 622 -48.73 -14.00 -14.02
N ASP A 623 -47.72 -14.13 -14.90
CA ASP A 623 -47.69 -14.44 -16.35
C ASP A 623 -46.18 -14.40 -16.72
N GLY A 624 -45.51 -15.34 -17.38
CA GLY A 624 -45.92 -16.36 -18.34
C GLY A 624 -45.20 -16.10 -19.67
N ALA A 625 -43.95 -16.57 -19.83
CA ALA A 625 -43.31 -16.69 -21.15
C ALA A 625 -42.16 -17.72 -21.13
N SER A 626 -42.25 -18.65 -22.07
CA SER A 626 -41.39 -19.81 -22.34
C SER A 626 -40.80 -19.67 -23.74
N CYS A 627 -39.53 -20.07 -23.89
CA CYS A 627 -38.81 -20.53 -25.12
C CYS A 627 -37.30 -20.42 -24.82
N ASP A 628 -36.34 -21.26 -25.23
CA ASP A 628 -36.18 -22.57 -25.86
C ASP A 628 -34.69 -22.91 -25.62
N ALA A 629 -34.31 -24.05 -25.05
CA ALA A 629 -33.94 -25.28 -25.76
C ALA A 629 -32.94 -25.10 -26.93
N TYR A 630 -31.66 -25.40 -26.67
CA TYR A 630 -30.76 -25.99 -27.68
C TYR A 630 -30.05 -27.20 -27.08
N ALA A 631 -30.46 -28.37 -27.56
CA ALA A 631 -29.75 -29.63 -27.41
C ALA A 631 -28.80 -29.81 -28.60
N ALA A 632 -27.60 -30.33 -28.35
CA ALA A 632 -26.78 -30.98 -29.36
C ALA A 632 -26.23 -32.27 -28.76
N ALA A 633 -26.48 -33.37 -29.47
CA ALA A 633 -26.15 -34.73 -29.10
C ALA A 633 -24.90 -35.22 -29.83
N ALA A 634 -24.30 -36.26 -29.24
CA ALA A 634 -23.55 -37.36 -29.85
C ALA A 634 -22.15 -37.09 -30.46
N ASN A 635 -21.11 -37.74 -29.90
CA ASN A 635 -20.69 -39.07 -30.38
C ASN A 635 -19.63 -39.71 -29.48
N ASP A 636 -19.81 -41.02 -29.31
CA ASP A 636 -18.81 -41.98 -28.84
C ASP A 636 -17.58 -41.99 -29.74
N ASP A 637 -16.39 -42.17 -29.16
CA ASP A 637 -15.41 -43.04 -29.80
C ASP A 637 -14.46 -43.71 -28.80
N ASN A 638 -14.24 -44.98 -29.09
CA ASN A 638 -13.59 -46.01 -28.31
C ASN A 638 -12.08 -46.00 -28.58
N GLY A 639 -11.23 -46.07 -27.55
CA GLY A 639 -9.78 -45.95 -27.72
C GLY A 639 -8.96 -46.52 -26.57
N THR A 640 -8.90 -47.85 -26.52
CA THR A 640 -8.00 -48.66 -25.70
C THR A 640 -6.52 -48.26 -25.83
N SER A 641 -5.84 -47.99 -24.72
CA SER A 641 -4.42 -48.34 -24.56
C SER A 641 -4.08 -48.47 -23.06
N GLY A 642 -3.65 -49.68 -22.66
CA GLY A 642 -3.26 -49.99 -21.30
C GLY A 642 -1.78 -49.73 -21.06
N TRP A 643 -1.44 -49.24 -19.85
CA TRP A 643 -0.08 -49.30 -19.30
C TRP A 643 -0.17 -49.49 -17.77
N THR A 644 0.13 -50.73 -17.38
CA THR A 644 0.91 -51.19 -16.21
C THR A 644 1.08 -50.28 -14.99
N SER A 645 0.70 -50.87 -13.85
CA SER A 645 1.04 -50.57 -12.47
C SER A 645 2.54 -50.52 -12.15
N ASP A 646 2.98 -49.55 -11.35
CA ASP A 646 3.86 -49.81 -10.18
C ASP A 646 3.87 -48.62 -9.18
N PRO A 647 3.71 -48.83 -7.85
CA PRO A 647 3.63 -47.76 -6.87
C PRO A 647 4.95 -47.56 -6.10
N LYS A 648 5.53 -46.36 -6.16
CA LYS A 648 6.62 -45.95 -5.25
C LYS A 648 6.10 -45.13 -4.08
N ARG A 649 6.14 -45.75 -2.90
CA ARG A 649 6.15 -45.14 -1.57
C ARG A 649 7.03 -43.89 -1.50
N ARG A 650 6.50 -42.80 -0.93
CA ARG A 650 7.28 -41.85 -0.12
C ARG A 650 6.57 -41.60 1.20
N ARG A 651 7.19 -42.13 2.25
CA ARG A 651 6.95 -41.76 3.65
C ARG A 651 7.40 -40.30 3.83
N PHE A 652 6.59 -39.48 4.48
CA PHE A 652 7.07 -38.26 5.14
C PHE A 652 7.02 -38.48 6.66
N ARG A 653 8.11 -38.04 7.30
CA ARG A 653 8.24 -37.86 8.74
C ARG A 653 7.42 -36.67 9.20
#